data_AF-A0A401G4R7-F1
#
_entry.id   AF-A0A401G4R7-F1
#
_cell.length_a   1.000
_cell.length_b   1.000
_cell.length_c   1.000
_cell.angle_alpha   90.00
_cell.angle_beta   90.00
_cell.angle_gamma   90.00
#
_symmetry.space_group_name_H-M   'P 1'
#
loop_
_entity.id
_entity.type
_entity.pdbx_description
1 polymer ?
#
loop_
_entity_poly.entity_id
_entity_poly.type
_entity_poly.pdbx_seq_one_letter_code
_entity_poly.pdbx_strand_id
1 'polypeptide(L)'
;MRFPLSLKSLDFLISRLTAPPNGRPCYISNLSHDTLVDQIFIYLDVFDILRLRLVNKLYYYLTHHTAIWKRFLQNAEVPLPLLPPTSRYSLQNINGLEAERVVLRGVSLEERWKSGNLDYMFSWEFYAHHHILSMAMLPGGHYIVASVTNNARSQYSLIIFVVDSTLAGAWVVARTDTITKAYHVQAKYMTIGDERGIVVAYIRRNYRRFKDMWSGVDISQYSADHEIDPPVPIKYECVCLHVPLSSLEILGDSRIVPGSEDYLRHAKAQPAPFRPLATVQTRSPLGIPSLDEIFGSPYLAVAKDRNKIVFKKLDGGPATTLHCDATLEGPIEEHSIAAIRLISAGNKVLVARKVSQGVPMVTLEYYDVIPPGDEKAEVHATFTSAIRIRNTDAMYVKISDHGIPPREDNSVVPSLYGRPEAYAPRPISVFMCTKGGSVLKRLTIFPVRNQDVPLPSPSSGPLSHEQTYGAYTYPLTEVNRIVTRSCQGEDLEFRVLAGSYRSIVYTTPQGYRRDAPPIVDFYRYFDPLSRWKDPPEGTNDHRDDIVSQTFVPNSVKDMKSVTALAWDETIGRLCIAGEGSLMVNVLDFAAWPLSEETSEGTVRWPVPVYLDPDPDVILAPLPELPPEEDGGMDQLDPP
;
A
#
# COMPACT_ATOMS: atom_id res chain seq x y z
N MET A 1 15.33 24.49 -15.76
CA MET A 1 14.75 25.80 -15.41
C MET A 1 15.58 26.39 -14.28
N ARG A 2 16.12 27.60 -14.45
CA ARG A 2 16.77 28.35 -13.35
C ARG A 2 15.68 29.19 -12.67
N PHE A 3 15.33 28.87 -11.43
CA PHE A 3 14.51 29.74 -10.60
C PHE A 3 15.45 30.71 -9.89
N PRO A 4 15.41 32.03 -10.16
CA PRO A 4 16.25 32.98 -9.44
C PRO A 4 15.83 33.03 -7.96
N LEU A 5 16.80 32.87 -7.06
CA LEU A 5 16.60 33.03 -5.61
C LEU A 5 16.12 34.46 -5.31
N SER A 6 14.98 34.61 -4.62
CA SER A 6 14.56 35.89 -4.06
C SER A 6 15.41 36.21 -2.84
N LEU A 7 16.41 37.09 -3.01
CA LEU A 7 17.36 37.50 -1.98
C LEU A 7 16.73 38.17 -0.74
N LYS A 8 15.50 38.70 -0.85
CA LYS A 8 14.90 39.56 0.20
C LYS A 8 14.54 38.85 1.51
N SER A 9 14.47 37.52 1.58
CA SER A 9 14.06 36.81 2.81
C SER A 9 15.22 36.26 3.66
N LEU A 10 16.48 36.43 3.24
CA LEU A 10 17.65 35.80 3.88
C LEU A 10 18.75 36.79 4.30
N ASP A 11 18.53 38.11 4.16
CA ASP A 11 19.49 39.15 4.57
C ASP A 11 19.93 39.04 6.04
N PHE A 12 19.08 38.44 6.89
CA PHE A 12 19.41 38.19 8.30
C PHE A 12 20.58 37.20 8.50
N LEU A 13 20.79 36.24 7.59
CA LEU A 13 21.89 35.27 7.66
C LEU A 13 23.25 35.94 7.40
N ILE A 14 23.27 36.95 6.53
CA ILE A 14 24.48 37.69 6.19
C ILE A 14 24.94 38.53 7.39
N SER A 15 24.01 39.06 8.19
CA SER A 15 24.34 39.89 9.36
C SER A 15 24.91 39.12 10.57
N ARG A 16 24.69 37.79 10.66
CA ARG A 16 25.11 36.95 11.80
C ARG A 16 26.36 36.09 11.56
N LEU A 17 26.97 36.17 10.37
CA LEU A 17 28.28 35.57 10.09
C LEU A 17 29.45 36.46 10.55
N THR A 18 29.25 37.32 11.55
CA THR A 18 30.35 37.99 12.26
C THR A 18 31.22 36.92 12.91
N ALA A 19 32.49 36.87 12.48
CA ALA A 19 33.44 35.81 12.80
C ALA A 19 33.45 35.43 14.30
N PRO A 20 33.59 34.14 14.64
CA PRO A 20 33.86 33.76 16.02
C PRO A 20 35.12 34.49 16.51
N PRO A 21 35.20 34.88 17.80
CA PRO A 21 36.27 35.73 18.33
C PRO A 21 37.70 35.18 18.16
N ASN A 22 37.87 33.92 17.73
CA ASN A 22 39.16 33.27 17.47
C ASN A 22 39.36 32.91 15.97
N GLY A 23 38.77 33.70 15.06
CA GLY A 23 38.41 33.36 13.68
C GLY A 23 39.48 32.86 12.71
N ARG A 24 39.35 31.59 12.30
CA ARG A 24 39.64 31.19 10.91
C ARG A 24 38.33 31.28 10.12
N PRO A 25 38.27 32.06 9.03
CA PRO A 25 37.06 32.13 8.21
C PRO A 25 36.80 30.77 7.56
N CYS A 26 35.54 30.33 7.59
CA CYS A 26 35.10 29.17 6.81
C CYS A 26 35.00 29.62 5.34
N TYR A 27 36.02 29.34 4.53
CA TYR A 27 36.07 29.85 3.14
C TYR A 27 34.89 29.37 2.29
N ILE A 28 34.32 28.21 2.61
CA ILE A 28 33.17 27.65 1.89
C ILE A 28 31.86 28.40 2.19
N SER A 29 31.72 29.04 3.38
CA SER A 29 30.53 29.86 3.67
C SER A 29 30.54 31.21 2.97
N ASN A 30 31.65 31.60 2.35
CA ASN A 30 31.77 32.83 1.56
C ASN A 30 31.33 32.63 0.09
N LEU A 31 31.06 31.39 -0.32
CA LEU A 31 30.54 31.10 -1.65
C LEU A 31 29.06 31.52 -1.74
N SER A 32 28.60 31.83 -2.96
CA SER A 32 27.18 32.12 -3.18
C SER A 32 26.31 30.89 -2.88
N HIS A 33 25.08 31.12 -2.41
CA HIS A 33 24.13 30.04 -2.13
C HIS A 33 23.87 29.18 -3.38
N ASP A 34 23.80 29.79 -4.56
CA ASP A 34 23.68 29.06 -5.83
C ASP A 34 24.88 28.15 -6.09
N THR A 35 26.10 28.63 -5.83
CA THR A 35 27.30 27.78 -5.95
C THR A 35 27.25 26.60 -4.99
N LEU A 36 26.80 26.82 -3.75
CA LEU A 36 26.66 25.75 -2.76
C LEU A 36 25.62 24.71 -3.22
N VAL A 37 24.42 25.14 -3.61
CA VAL A 37 23.29 24.25 -3.92
C VAL A 37 23.42 23.57 -5.29
N ASP A 38 23.82 24.34 -6.31
CA ASP A 38 23.81 23.90 -7.72
C ASP A 38 25.16 23.38 -8.22
N GLN A 39 26.27 23.64 -7.51
CA GLN A 39 27.59 23.17 -7.92
C GLN A 39 28.24 22.24 -6.89
N ILE A 40 28.01 22.44 -5.58
CA ILE A 40 28.69 21.63 -4.55
C ILE A 40 27.80 20.49 -4.06
N PHE A 41 26.56 20.80 -3.64
CA PHE A 41 25.62 19.83 -3.08
C PHE A 41 25.17 18.76 -4.08
N ILE A 42 25.50 18.92 -5.36
CA ILE A 42 25.19 17.93 -6.40
C ILE A 42 26.06 16.67 -6.25
N TYR A 43 27.21 16.81 -5.60
CA TYR A 43 28.18 15.74 -5.37
C TYR A 43 28.03 15.05 -4.01
N LEU A 44 27.05 15.49 -3.22
CA LEU A 44 26.77 14.94 -1.88
C LEU A 44 25.61 13.95 -1.98
N ASP A 45 25.70 12.87 -1.21
CA ASP A 45 24.57 11.95 -1.07
C ASP A 45 23.51 12.49 -0.09
N VAL A 46 22.42 11.74 0.06
CA VAL A 46 21.31 12.11 0.95
C VAL A 46 21.76 12.28 2.39
N PHE A 47 22.65 11.42 2.89
CA PHE A 47 23.08 11.44 4.29
C PHE A 47 24.10 12.54 4.56
N ASP A 48 24.94 12.88 3.59
CA ASP A 48 25.85 14.01 3.65
C ASP A 48 25.08 15.33 3.73
N ILE A 49 24.01 15.47 2.92
CA ILE A 49 23.10 16.63 3.01
C ILE A 49 22.44 16.72 4.39
N LEU A 50 21.99 15.60 4.96
CA LEU A 50 21.43 15.58 6.33
C LEU A 50 22.48 15.93 7.39
N ARG A 51 23.73 15.47 7.25
CA ARG A 51 24.83 15.80 8.16
C ARG A 51 25.22 17.28 8.09
N LEU A 52 25.12 17.91 6.91
CA LEU A 52 25.40 19.33 6.75
C LEU A 52 24.48 20.21 7.61
N ARG A 53 23.25 19.78 7.89
CA ARG A 53 22.33 20.49 8.81
C ARG A 53 22.93 20.72 10.20
N LEU A 54 23.78 19.80 10.67
CA LEU A 54 24.43 19.86 11.98
C LEU A 54 25.61 20.83 12.03
N VAL A 55 26.10 21.31 10.88
CA VAL A 55 27.33 22.10 10.82
C VAL A 55 27.09 23.54 11.26
N ASN A 56 26.11 24.23 10.66
CA ASN A 56 25.71 25.59 11.03
C ASN A 56 24.32 25.95 10.47
N LYS A 57 23.81 27.12 10.87
CA LYS A 57 22.50 27.64 10.43
C LYS A 57 22.39 27.82 8.93
N LEU A 58 23.44 28.30 8.26
CA LEU A 58 23.44 28.49 6.81
C LEU A 58 23.16 27.16 6.10
N TYR A 59 23.90 26.11 6.43
CA TYR A 59 23.72 24.79 5.84
C TYR A 59 22.40 24.15 6.23
N TYR A 60 21.91 24.39 7.44
CA TYR A 60 20.55 24.00 7.80
C TYR A 60 19.55 24.58 6.80
N TYR A 61 19.51 25.90 6.61
CA TYR A 61 18.54 26.51 5.68
C TYR A 61 18.74 26.04 4.22
N LEU A 62 19.98 25.98 3.75
CA LEU A 62 20.26 25.57 2.37
C LEU A 62 19.84 24.12 2.08
N THR A 63 20.03 23.20 3.03
CA THR A 63 19.67 21.78 2.85
C THR A 63 18.16 21.51 2.92
N HIS A 64 17.34 22.48 3.33
CA HIS A 64 15.88 22.40 3.22
C HIS A 64 15.35 22.84 1.85
N HIS A 65 16.23 23.34 0.98
CA HIS A 65 15.81 23.85 -0.32
C HIS A 65 15.22 22.73 -1.19
N THR A 66 13.98 22.93 -1.65
CA THR A 66 13.18 21.95 -2.40
C THR A 66 13.91 21.42 -3.64
N ALA A 67 14.73 22.22 -4.31
CA ALA A 67 15.48 21.79 -5.50
C ALA A 67 16.46 20.64 -5.22
N ILE A 68 17.05 20.56 -4.03
CA ILE A 68 17.98 19.49 -3.65
C ILE A 68 17.23 18.16 -3.60
N TRP A 69 16.10 18.14 -2.91
CA TRP A 69 15.29 16.93 -2.72
C TRP A 69 14.61 16.48 -4.00
N LYS A 70 14.11 17.42 -4.82
CA LYS A 70 13.60 17.08 -6.17
C LYS A 70 14.69 16.49 -7.06
N ARG A 71 15.94 16.96 -6.96
CA ARG A 71 17.08 16.38 -7.68
C ARG A 71 17.40 14.97 -7.18
N PHE A 72 17.42 14.73 -5.87
CA PHE A 72 17.60 13.38 -5.34
C PHE A 72 16.48 12.44 -5.76
N LEU A 73 15.24 12.91 -5.75
CA LEU A 73 14.08 12.16 -6.21
C LEU A 73 14.24 11.72 -7.67
N GLN A 74 14.70 12.63 -8.54
CA GLN A 74 15.01 12.35 -9.96
C GLN A 74 16.17 11.38 -10.20
N ASN A 75 17.11 11.32 -9.27
CA ASN A 75 18.34 10.54 -9.41
C ASN A 75 18.37 9.31 -8.50
N ALA A 76 17.28 9.00 -7.80
CA ALA A 76 17.24 7.88 -6.89
C ALA A 76 17.45 6.54 -7.63
N GLU A 77 18.39 5.74 -7.14
CA GLU A 77 18.70 4.40 -7.68
C GLU A 77 17.98 3.28 -6.90
N VAL A 78 17.16 3.67 -5.94
CA VAL A 78 16.40 2.78 -5.07
C VAL A 78 14.92 2.84 -5.42
N PRO A 79 14.14 1.77 -5.18
CA PRO A 79 12.70 1.84 -5.31
C PRO A 79 12.13 2.92 -4.39
N LEU A 80 11.51 3.93 -4.99
CA LEU A 80 10.89 5.01 -4.24
C LEU A 80 9.50 4.59 -3.75
N PRO A 81 9.07 5.10 -2.59
CA PRO A 81 7.67 5.07 -2.17
C PRO A 81 6.74 5.58 -3.26
N LEU A 82 5.57 4.95 -3.37
CA LEU A 82 4.51 5.45 -4.23
C LEU A 82 3.84 6.63 -3.54
N LEU A 83 3.40 7.60 -4.33
CA LEU A 83 2.64 8.73 -3.83
C LEU A 83 1.18 8.60 -4.28
N PRO A 84 0.24 9.25 -3.58
CA PRO A 84 -1.12 9.35 -4.09
C PRO A 84 -1.09 9.95 -5.51
N PRO A 85 -1.87 9.40 -6.46
CA PRO A 85 -1.77 9.72 -7.88
C PRO A 85 -2.44 11.06 -8.25
N THR A 86 -2.08 12.14 -7.55
CA THR A 86 -2.65 13.47 -7.73
C THR A 86 -1.59 14.48 -8.12
N SER A 87 -2.05 15.58 -8.73
CA SER A 87 -1.16 16.66 -9.19
C SER A 87 -0.44 17.36 -8.05
N ARG A 88 -0.92 17.26 -6.80
CA ARG A 88 -0.25 17.73 -5.59
C ARG A 88 1.13 17.11 -5.45
N TYR A 89 1.25 15.82 -5.75
CA TYR A 89 2.49 15.06 -5.64
C TYR A 89 3.30 15.05 -6.95
N SER A 90 2.92 15.84 -7.95
CA SER A 90 3.72 16.02 -9.17
C SER A 90 5.08 16.64 -8.85
N LEU A 91 6.09 16.42 -9.70
CA LEU A 91 7.42 16.99 -9.50
C LEU A 91 7.40 18.53 -9.34
N GLN A 92 6.44 19.20 -9.97
CA GLN A 92 6.30 20.65 -9.90
C GLN A 92 5.72 21.09 -8.55
N ASN A 93 4.72 20.38 -8.05
CA ASN A 93 3.94 20.81 -6.89
C ASN A 93 4.38 20.16 -5.56
N ILE A 94 5.07 19.02 -5.60
CA ILE A 94 5.58 18.36 -4.39
C ILE A 94 6.47 19.32 -3.62
N ASN A 95 6.22 19.46 -2.32
CA ASN A 95 7.01 20.35 -1.48
C ASN A 95 8.35 19.70 -1.08
N GLY A 96 9.26 20.49 -0.51
CA GLY A 96 10.59 20.01 -0.10
C GLY A 96 10.53 18.90 0.94
N LEU A 97 9.61 18.97 1.91
CA LEU A 97 9.46 17.96 2.97
C LEU A 97 8.97 16.62 2.44
N GLU A 98 7.95 16.64 1.59
CA GLU A 98 7.38 15.46 0.94
C GLU A 98 8.43 14.81 0.03
N ALA A 99 9.18 15.60 -0.75
CA ALA A 99 10.28 15.08 -1.56
C ALA A 99 11.40 14.46 -0.70
N GLU A 100 11.82 15.15 0.37
CA GLU A 100 12.80 14.65 1.34
C GLU A 100 12.34 13.33 1.94
N ARG A 101 11.10 13.28 2.40
CA ARG A 101 10.46 12.11 3.02
C ARG A 101 10.48 10.89 2.10
N VAL A 102 10.07 11.05 0.84
CA VAL A 102 10.05 9.97 -0.15
C VAL A 102 11.45 9.42 -0.41
N VAL A 103 12.42 10.32 -0.63
CA VAL A 103 13.82 9.96 -0.87
C VAL A 103 14.43 9.26 0.35
N LEU A 104 14.29 9.87 1.53
CA LEU A 104 14.88 9.36 2.76
C LEU A 104 14.31 7.99 3.12
N ARG A 105 12.99 7.79 2.99
CA ARG A 105 12.38 6.48 3.20
C ARG A 105 12.91 5.43 2.23
N GLY A 106 12.94 5.73 0.94
CA GLY A 106 13.42 4.78 -0.07
C GLY A 106 14.87 4.36 0.19
N VAL A 107 15.76 5.31 0.44
CA VAL A 107 17.21 5.06 0.63
C VAL A 107 17.47 4.31 1.93
N SER A 108 16.94 4.80 3.06
CA SER A 108 17.18 4.19 4.37
C SER A 108 16.55 2.80 4.50
N LEU A 109 15.35 2.59 3.93
CA LEU A 109 14.72 1.27 3.91
C LEU A 109 15.58 0.28 3.13
N GLU A 110 16.07 0.69 1.97
CA GLU A 110 16.91 -0.16 1.13
C GLU A 110 18.21 -0.55 1.82
N GLU A 111 18.89 0.42 2.46
CA GLU A 111 20.11 0.17 3.22
C GLU A 111 19.88 -0.82 4.37
N ARG A 112 18.82 -0.63 5.15
CA ARG A 112 18.49 -1.51 6.29
C ARG A 112 18.02 -2.88 5.87
N TRP A 113 17.21 -2.98 4.82
CA TRP A 113 16.74 -4.26 4.33
C TRP A 113 17.91 -5.10 3.80
N LYS A 114 18.95 -4.46 3.23
CA LYS A 114 20.20 -5.13 2.83
C LYS A 114 21.10 -5.51 4.00
N SER A 115 21.20 -4.68 5.05
CA SER A 115 22.20 -4.84 6.10
C SER A 115 22.03 -6.08 7.00
N GLY A 116 20.91 -6.79 6.91
CA GLY A 116 20.62 -7.93 7.80
C GLY A 116 19.88 -7.55 9.06
N ASN A 117 20.14 -6.35 9.59
CA ASN A 117 19.54 -5.86 10.82
C ASN A 117 18.17 -5.21 10.52
N LEU A 118 17.09 -5.89 10.90
CA LEU A 118 15.73 -5.36 10.81
C LEU A 118 15.20 -4.90 12.18
N ASP A 119 15.94 -4.07 12.89
CA ASP A 119 15.32 -3.27 13.94
C ASP A 119 14.44 -2.18 13.29
N TYR A 120 13.27 -1.90 13.86
CA TYR A 120 12.50 -0.73 13.46
C TYR A 120 13.28 0.55 13.83
N MET A 121 13.14 1.62 13.05
CA MET A 121 13.76 2.91 13.32
C MET A 121 12.91 3.73 14.29
N PHE A 122 11.60 3.71 14.08
CA PHE A 122 10.66 4.46 14.87
C PHE A 122 9.45 3.59 15.20
N SER A 123 8.95 3.73 16.43
CA SER A 123 7.68 3.17 16.85
C SER A 123 6.83 4.30 17.40
N TRP A 124 5.58 4.35 16.97
CA TRP A 124 4.59 5.29 17.48
C TRP A 124 3.21 4.63 17.48
N GLU A 125 2.24 5.29 18.10
CA GLU A 125 0.89 4.78 18.18
C GLU A 125 -0.12 5.90 17.98
N PHE A 126 -1.31 5.53 17.49
CA PHE A 126 -2.43 6.45 17.38
C PHE A 126 -3.73 5.80 17.84
N TYR A 127 -4.65 6.63 18.33
CA TYR A 127 -5.94 6.21 18.83
C TYR A 127 -6.95 6.13 17.68
N ALA A 128 -7.44 4.93 17.39
CA ALA A 128 -8.43 4.69 16.33
C ALA A 128 -9.88 4.99 16.76
N HIS A 129 -10.10 5.29 18.05
CA HIS A 129 -11.42 5.47 18.69
C HIS A 129 -12.37 4.26 18.61
N HIS A 130 -11.99 3.20 17.90
CA HIS A 130 -12.78 2.00 17.64
C HIS A 130 -11.87 0.78 17.66
N HIS A 131 -12.45 -0.40 17.87
CA HIS A 131 -11.71 -1.66 17.73
C HIS A 131 -11.50 -1.97 16.27
N ILE A 132 -10.24 -2.10 15.86
CA ILE A 132 -9.87 -2.48 14.50
C ILE A 132 -10.08 -3.98 14.30
N LEU A 133 -10.76 -4.34 13.22
CA LEU A 133 -11.11 -5.72 12.86
C LEU A 133 -10.35 -6.25 11.64
N SER A 134 -9.96 -5.36 10.73
CA SER A 134 -9.17 -5.65 9.53
C SER A 134 -8.59 -4.33 9.02
N MET A 135 -7.42 -4.36 8.39
CA MET A 135 -6.77 -3.17 7.83
C MET A 135 -6.16 -3.48 6.46
N ALA A 136 -6.18 -2.49 5.57
CA ALA A 136 -5.41 -2.46 4.34
C ALA A 136 -4.68 -1.11 4.25
N MET A 137 -3.38 -1.15 3.98
CA MET A 137 -2.59 0.05 3.74
C MET A 137 -2.46 0.26 2.24
N LEU A 138 -2.67 1.49 1.78
CA LEU A 138 -2.40 1.83 0.39
C LEU A 138 -0.90 2.01 0.16
N PRO A 139 -0.39 1.75 -1.05
CA PRO A 139 1.01 1.98 -1.35
C PRO A 139 1.45 3.42 -1.06
N GLY A 140 2.66 3.60 -0.54
CA GLY A 140 3.14 4.87 0.01
C GLY A 140 2.76 5.12 1.47
N GLY A 141 1.85 4.33 2.03
CA GLY A 141 1.43 4.37 3.43
C GLY A 141 0.80 5.68 3.89
N HIS A 142 0.36 6.53 2.96
CA HIS A 142 -0.36 7.77 3.24
C HIS A 142 -1.77 7.54 3.80
N TYR A 143 -2.39 6.42 3.41
CA TYR A 143 -3.76 6.09 3.81
C TYR A 143 -3.85 4.65 4.32
N ILE A 144 -4.62 4.47 5.39
CA ILE A 144 -5.04 3.16 5.89
C ILE A 144 -6.56 3.08 5.82
N VAL A 145 -7.08 2.00 5.27
CA VAL A 145 -8.49 1.65 5.31
C VAL A 145 -8.69 0.57 6.37
N ALA A 146 -9.55 0.82 7.34
CA ALA A 146 -9.82 -0.11 8.42
C ALA A 146 -11.31 -0.47 8.51
N SER A 147 -11.59 -1.76 8.67
CA SER A 147 -12.86 -2.21 9.24
C SER A 147 -12.78 -2.05 10.75
N VAL A 148 -13.78 -1.39 11.33
CA VAL A 148 -13.82 -1.12 12.77
C VAL A 148 -15.14 -1.52 13.38
N THR A 149 -15.17 -1.61 14.70
CA THR A 149 -16.40 -1.74 15.48
C THR A 149 -16.35 -0.94 16.78
N ASN A 150 -17.52 -0.56 17.27
CA ASN A 150 -17.64 0.08 18.59
C ASN A 150 -17.34 -0.90 19.73
N ASN A 151 -17.25 -0.38 20.96
CA ASN A 151 -16.96 -1.20 22.15
C ASN A 151 -17.99 -2.32 22.39
N ALA A 152 -19.26 -2.05 22.04
CA ALA A 152 -20.35 -3.01 22.19
C ALA A 152 -20.37 -4.09 21.08
N ARG A 153 -19.48 -4.01 20.08
CA ARG A 153 -19.46 -4.85 18.88
C ARG A 153 -20.79 -4.90 18.13
N SER A 154 -21.57 -3.82 18.18
CA SER A 154 -22.92 -3.73 17.62
C SER A 154 -23.00 -2.88 16.35
N GLN A 155 -22.01 -2.01 16.15
CA GLN A 155 -21.92 -1.15 14.97
C GLN A 155 -20.59 -1.41 14.28
N TYR A 156 -20.65 -1.57 12.97
CA TYR A 156 -19.49 -1.77 12.13
C TYR A 156 -19.37 -0.60 11.16
N SER A 157 -18.13 -0.18 10.88
CA SER A 157 -17.86 0.90 9.96
C SER A 157 -16.56 0.62 9.20
N LEU A 158 -16.42 1.27 8.05
CA LEU A 158 -15.15 1.49 7.39
C LEU A 158 -14.65 2.89 7.70
N ILE A 159 -13.39 3.01 8.06
CA ILE A 159 -12.72 4.27 8.36
C ILE A 159 -11.47 4.38 7.49
N ILE A 160 -11.26 5.56 6.89
CA ILE A 160 -10.01 5.91 6.22
C ILE A 160 -9.25 6.86 7.13
N PHE A 161 -8.03 6.46 7.46
CA PHE A 161 -7.07 7.29 8.16
C PHE A 161 -6.10 7.90 7.15
N VAL A 162 -5.85 9.21 7.28
CA VAL A 162 -4.60 9.79 6.78
C VAL A 162 -3.54 9.47 7.82
N VAL A 163 -2.44 8.93 7.35
CA VAL A 163 -1.24 8.67 8.12
C VAL A 163 -0.20 9.69 7.65
N ASP A 164 0.87 9.89 8.42
CA ASP A 164 2.00 10.75 8.04
C ASP A 164 1.71 12.25 8.08
N SER A 165 0.75 12.64 8.92
CA SER A 165 0.56 14.04 9.22
C SER A 165 1.44 14.52 10.37
N THR A 166 2.01 15.71 10.18
CA THR A 166 2.85 16.40 11.16
C THR A 166 2.10 16.76 12.45
N LEU A 167 0.79 17.01 12.36
CA LEU A 167 0.00 17.51 13.49
C LEU A 167 -0.36 16.44 14.52
N ALA A 168 -0.71 15.22 14.09
CA ALA A 168 -1.29 14.21 14.97
C ALA A 168 -0.91 12.77 14.62
N GLY A 169 0.08 12.56 13.75
CA GLY A 169 0.52 11.24 13.29
C GLY A 169 -0.48 10.60 12.32
N ALA A 170 -1.66 10.21 12.82
CA ALA A 170 -2.78 9.73 12.01
C ALA A 170 -4.14 10.21 12.53
N TRP A 171 -5.08 10.45 11.62
CA TRP A 171 -6.47 10.82 11.97
C TRP A 171 -7.48 10.35 10.92
N VAL A 172 -8.75 10.36 11.31
CA VAL A 172 -9.88 9.96 10.48
C VAL A 172 -10.25 11.07 9.50
N VAL A 173 -10.25 10.75 8.20
CA VAL A 173 -10.70 11.66 7.13
C VAL A 173 -12.01 11.24 6.48
N ALA A 174 -12.39 9.97 6.58
CA ALA A 174 -13.66 9.48 6.07
C ALA A 174 -14.18 8.30 6.88
N ARG A 175 -15.51 8.22 7.02
CA ARG A 175 -16.21 7.09 7.65
C ARG A 175 -17.47 6.74 6.86
N THR A 176 -17.77 5.44 6.77
CA THR A 176 -19.09 4.94 6.36
C THR A 176 -19.47 3.73 7.19
N ASP A 177 -20.74 3.60 7.52
CA ASP A 177 -21.22 2.47 8.31
C ASP A 177 -21.45 1.23 7.43
N THR A 178 -21.19 0.05 7.99
CA THR A 178 -21.42 -1.24 7.34
C THR A 178 -22.42 -2.06 8.14
N ILE A 179 -23.21 -2.87 7.45
CA ILE A 179 -24.25 -3.70 8.07
C ILE A 179 -23.63 -4.74 9.02
N THR A 180 -22.50 -5.32 8.63
CA THR A 180 -21.74 -6.31 9.40
C THR A 180 -20.24 -6.01 9.29
N LYS A 181 -19.41 -6.80 9.99
CA LYS A 181 -17.94 -6.79 9.84
C LYS A 181 -17.52 -6.85 8.36
N ALA A 182 -16.55 -6.01 7.99
CA ALA A 182 -15.93 -6.00 6.67
C ALA A 182 -14.66 -6.87 6.71
N TYR A 183 -14.74 -8.05 6.11
CA TYR A 183 -13.66 -9.03 6.02
C TYR A 183 -12.81 -8.80 4.78
N HIS A 184 -11.54 -9.21 4.86
CA HIS A 184 -10.59 -9.19 3.75
C HIS A 184 -10.57 -7.85 3.02
N VAL A 185 -10.49 -6.75 3.78
CA VAL A 185 -10.44 -5.40 3.21
C VAL A 185 -9.23 -5.32 2.27
N GLN A 186 -9.46 -4.79 1.09
CA GLN A 186 -8.47 -4.48 0.07
C GLN A 186 -8.70 -3.04 -0.38
N ALA A 187 -7.62 -2.31 -0.60
CA ALA A 187 -7.69 -0.93 -1.04
C ALA A 187 -6.58 -0.66 -2.05
N LYS A 188 -6.90 0.11 -3.10
CA LYS A 188 -5.95 0.46 -4.15
C LYS A 188 -6.29 1.84 -4.72
N TYR A 189 -5.28 2.58 -5.15
CA TYR A 189 -5.51 3.77 -5.95
C TYR A 189 -5.94 3.36 -7.35
N MET A 190 -7.08 3.86 -7.79
CA MET A 190 -7.60 3.59 -9.13
C MET A 190 -8.35 4.81 -9.63
N THR A 191 -8.74 4.73 -10.89
CA THR A 191 -9.50 5.78 -11.57
C THR A 191 -10.86 5.24 -11.93
N ILE A 192 -11.91 5.92 -11.49
CA ILE A 192 -13.28 5.59 -11.86
C ILE A 192 -13.81 6.73 -12.72
N GLY A 193 -14.12 6.45 -13.98
CA GLY A 193 -14.30 7.51 -14.98
C GLY A 193 -13.05 8.38 -15.07
N ASP A 194 -13.19 9.70 -14.86
CA ASP A 194 -12.08 10.67 -14.88
C ASP A 194 -11.63 11.09 -13.47
N GLU A 195 -12.16 10.45 -12.42
CA GLU A 195 -11.90 10.82 -11.03
C GLU A 195 -10.94 9.83 -10.37
N ARG A 196 -9.86 10.36 -9.77
CA ARG A 196 -8.89 9.58 -8.99
C ARG A 196 -9.43 9.34 -7.59
N GLY A 197 -9.28 8.12 -7.11
CA GLY A 197 -9.71 7.79 -5.77
C GLY A 197 -9.06 6.54 -5.20
N ILE A 198 -9.48 6.25 -3.99
CA ILE A 198 -9.25 4.99 -3.31
C ILE A 198 -10.45 4.09 -3.61
N VAL A 199 -10.19 2.95 -4.25
CA VAL A 199 -11.19 1.90 -4.40
C VAL A 199 -11.01 0.91 -3.27
N VAL A 200 -12.07 0.70 -2.49
CA VAL A 200 -12.11 -0.22 -1.35
C VAL A 200 -13.01 -1.39 -1.68
N ALA A 201 -12.48 -2.61 -1.63
CA ALA A 201 -13.24 -3.84 -1.76
C ALA A 201 -13.18 -4.65 -0.47
N TYR A 202 -14.29 -5.23 -0.06
CA TYR A 202 -14.36 -6.07 1.12
C TYR A 202 -15.49 -7.08 1.01
N ILE A 203 -15.37 -8.17 1.77
CA ILE A 203 -16.41 -9.18 1.88
C ILE A 203 -17.21 -8.93 3.14
N ARG A 204 -18.52 -9.08 3.08
CA ARG A 204 -19.40 -9.11 4.24
C ARG A 204 -20.37 -10.27 4.17
N ARG A 205 -20.88 -10.66 5.32
CA ARG A 205 -21.87 -11.73 5.48
C ARG A 205 -23.20 -11.11 5.81
N ASN A 206 -24.28 -11.69 5.31
CA ASN A 206 -25.62 -11.23 5.63
C ASN A 206 -26.56 -12.43 5.75
N TYR A 207 -27.65 -12.30 6.51
CA TYR A 207 -28.64 -13.35 6.63
C TYR A 207 -29.31 -13.56 5.27
N ARG A 208 -29.47 -14.83 4.89
CA ARG A 208 -30.15 -15.16 3.63
C ARG A 208 -31.63 -14.83 3.70
N ARG A 209 -32.25 -15.01 4.87
CA ARG A 209 -33.67 -14.70 5.11
C ARG A 209 -33.76 -13.71 6.26
N PHE A 210 -34.62 -12.72 6.11
CA PHE A 210 -34.82 -11.68 7.13
C PHE A 210 -35.21 -12.26 8.51
N LYS A 211 -36.00 -13.34 8.54
CA LYS A 211 -36.39 -14.00 9.79
C LYS A 211 -35.20 -14.57 10.59
N ASP A 212 -34.11 -14.94 9.91
CA ASP A 212 -32.95 -15.55 10.56
C ASP A 212 -32.14 -14.51 11.34
N MET A 213 -32.34 -13.21 11.07
CA MET A 213 -31.77 -12.10 11.83
C MET A 213 -32.21 -12.11 13.30
N TRP A 214 -33.39 -12.68 13.59
CA TRP A 214 -33.96 -12.78 14.93
C TRP A 214 -33.57 -14.07 15.66
N SER A 215 -32.67 -14.88 15.10
CA SER A 215 -32.23 -16.14 15.70
C SER A 215 -31.27 -15.98 16.90
N GLY A 216 -30.79 -14.75 17.15
CA GLY A 216 -29.78 -14.47 18.17
C GLY A 216 -28.35 -14.86 17.77
N VAL A 217 -28.15 -15.33 16.54
CA VAL A 217 -26.83 -15.71 16.01
C VAL A 217 -26.17 -14.49 15.35
N ASP A 218 -25.04 -14.00 15.90
CA ASP A 218 -24.25 -12.95 15.26
C ASP A 218 -23.24 -13.53 14.24
N ILE A 219 -23.58 -13.40 12.96
CA ILE A 219 -22.75 -13.89 11.84
C ILE A 219 -21.43 -13.12 11.68
N SER A 220 -21.28 -11.95 12.31
CA SER A 220 -20.09 -11.10 12.24
C SER A 220 -18.95 -11.59 13.12
N GLN A 221 -19.23 -12.45 14.12
CA GLN A 221 -18.21 -13.04 14.98
C GLN A 221 -17.50 -14.23 14.35
N TYR A 222 -18.01 -14.76 13.24
CA TYR A 222 -17.42 -15.90 12.57
C TYR A 222 -16.11 -15.53 11.90
N SER A 223 -15.16 -16.46 11.95
CA SER A 223 -13.85 -16.25 11.35
C SER A 223 -13.92 -16.14 9.84
N ALA A 224 -13.05 -15.32 9.26
CA ALA A 224 -12.91 -15.15 7.82
C ALA A 224 -12.09 -16.29 7.19
N ASP A 225 -11.10 -16.79 7.92
CA ASP A 225 -10.06 -17.66 7.40
C ASP A 225 -10.36 -19.16 7.58
N HIS A 226 -11.45 -19.50 8.27
CA HIS A 226 -11.84 -20.88 8.55
C HIS A 226 -13.18 -21.23 7.90
N GLU A 227 -13.30 -22.49 7.48
CA GLU A 227 -14.57 -23.05 7.04
C GLU A 227 -15.56 -23.05 8.22
N ILE A 228 -16.76 -22.53 7.97
CA ILE A 228 -17.82 -22.42 8.96
C ILE A 228 -19.02 -23.22 8.49
N ASP A 229 -19.65 -23.94 9.41
CA ASP A 229 -20.97 -24.53 9.23
C ASP A 229 -21.99 -23.69 10.02
N PRO A 230 -22.52 -22.61 9.43
CA PRO A 230 -23.34 -21.67 10.18
C PRO A 230 -24.72 -22.28 10.49
N PRO A 231 -25.24 -22.11 11.71
CA PRO A 231 -26.55 -22.63 12.11
C PRO A 231 -27.71 -21.96 11.35
N VAL A 232 -27.44 -20.84 10.69
CA VAL A 232 -28.39 -20.11 9.84
C VAL A 232 -27.82 -19.95 8.43
N PRO A 233 -28.66 -19.99 7.38
CA PRO A 233 -28.17 -19.78 6.02
C PRO A 233 -27.61 -18.36 5.81
N ILE A 234 -26.36 -18.28 5.38
CA ILE A 234 -25.65 -17.01 5.10
C ILE A 234 -25.65 -16.72 3.59
N LYS A 235 -25.73 -15.45 3.22
CA LYS A 235 -25.30 -14.94 1.91
C LYS A 235 -24.04 -14.10 2.07
N TYR A 236 -23.19 -14.11 1.05
CA TYR A 236 -21.93 -13.38 1.02
C TYR A 236 -22.03 -12.27 -0.02
N GLU A 237 -21.52 -11.10 0.32
CA GLU A 237 -21.52 -9.91 -0.53
C GLU A 237 -20.08 -9.37 -0.59
N CYS A 238 -19.51 -9.26 -1.79
CA CYS A 238 -18.32 -8.45 -2.03
C CYS A 238 -18.78 -7.06 -2.44
N VAL A 239 -18.49 -6.07 -1.62
CA VAL A 239 -18.88 -4.67 -1.81
C VAL A 239 -17.65 -3.89 -2.25
N CYS A 240 -17.83 -3.05 -3.27
CA CYS A 240 -16.79 -2.17 -3.80
C CYS A 240 -17.25 -0.72 -3.72
N LEU A 241 -16.43 0.13 -3.10
CA LEU A 241 -16.68 1.55 -2.86
C LEU A 241 -15.56 2.39 -3.48
N HIS A 242 -15.89 3.59 -3.92
CA HIS A 242 -14.95 4.62 -4.37
C HIS A 242 -14.92 5.78 -3.38
N VAL A 243 -13.73 6.28 -3.07
CA VAL A 243 -13.52 7.49 -2.28
C VAL A 243 -12.62 8.44 -3.07
N PRO A 244 -13.14 9.59 -3.56
CA PRO A 244 -12.33 10.55 -4.31
C PRO A 244 -11.14 11.08 -3.50
N LEU A 245 -9.96 11.11 -4.11
CA LEU A 245 -8.75 11.63 -3.46
C LEU A 245 -8.84 13.14 -3.25
N SER A 246 -9.50 13.88 -4.14
CA SER A 246 -9.70 15.33 -4.01
C SER A 246 -10.33 15.70 -2.66
N SER A 247 -11.34 14.96 -2.21
CA SER A 247 -11.99 15.17 -0.92
C SER A 247 -11.09 14.79 0.26
N LEU A 248 -10.33 13.70 0.14
CA LEU A 248 -9.43 13.23 1.19
C LEU A 248 -8.22 14.15 1.38
N GLU A 249 -7.68 14.71 0.31
CA GLU A 249 -6.50 15.58 0.37
C GLU A 249 -6.77 16.93 1.03
N ILE A 250 -7.98 17.46 0.87
CA ILE A 250 -8.42 18.67 1.58
C ILE A 250 -8.40 18.40 3.09
N LEU A 251 -8.99 17.29 3.54
CA LEU A 251 -9.07 16.92 4.97
C LEU A 251 -7.76 16.33 5.52
N GLY A 252 -6.87 15.88 4.64
CA GLY A 252 -5.52 15.41 4.97
C GLY A 252 -4.47 16.52 4.98
N ASP A 253 -4.84 17.76 4.64
CA ASP A 253 -3.93 18.89 4.65
C ASP A 253 -3.52 19.24 6.10
N SER A 254 -2.22 19.16 6.39
CA SER A 254 -1.67 19.44 7.72
C SER A 254 -1.80 20.90 8.15
N ARG A 255 -2.25 21.80 7.27
CA ARG A 255 -2.56 23.19 7.63
C ARG A 255 -3.93 23.32 8.30
N ILE A 256 -4.80 22.32 8.13
CA ILE A 256 -6.15 22.31 8.68
C ILE A 256 -6.16 21.39 9.90
N VAL A 257 -6.22 21.97 11.09
CA VAL A 257 -6.14 21.21 12.35
C VAL A 257 -7.38 20.32 12.51
N PRO A 258 -7.24 18.98 12.63
CA PRO A 258 -8.38 18.09 12.82
C PRO A 258 -9.25 18.49 14.02
N GLY A 259 -10.56 18.58 13.82
CA GLY A 259 -11.52 18.97 14.86
C GLY A 259 -11.67 20.49 15.08
N SER A 260 -10.87 21.33 14.41
CA SER A 260 -11.09 22.78 14.38
C SER A 260 -12.39 23.14 13.64
N GLU A 261 -12.91 24.35 13.86
CA GLU A 261 -14.10 24.83 13.15
C GLU A 261 -13.89 24.86 11.63
N ASP A 262 -12.69 25.25 11.18
CA ASP A 262 -12.35 25.23 9.76
C ASP A 262 -12.33 23.81 9.21
N TYR A 263 -11.76 22.84 9.93
CA TYR A 263 -11.82 21.43 9.56
C TYR A 263 -13.27 20.95 9.42
N LEU A 264 -14.12 21.27 10.40
CA LEU A 264 -15.54 20.89 10.38
C LEU A 264 -16.28 21.56 9.22
N ARG A 265 -15.95 22.80 8.87
CA ARG A 265 -16.51 23.51 7.71
C ARG A 265 -16.11 22.82 6.41
N HIS A 266 -14.81 22.55 6.21
CA HIS A 266 -14.32 21.83 5.05
C HIS A 266 -14.93 20.43 4.95
N ALA A 267 -15.02 19.69 6.06
CA ALA A 267 -15.60 18.35 6.10
C ALA A 267 -17.10 18.34 5.77
N LYS A 268 -17.87 19.31 6.27
CA LYS A 268 -19.30 19.47 5.93
C LYS A 268 -19.53 19.88 4.49
N ALA A 269 -18.61 20.64 3.89
CA ALA A 269 -18.67 21.06 2.50
C ALA A 269 -18.34 19.93 1.51
N GLN A 270 -17.70 18.83 1.96
CA GLN A 270 -17.42 17.69 1.09
C GLN A 270 -18.68 16.84 0.87
N PRO A 271 -18.84 16.25 -0.33
CA PRO A 271 -19.87 15.24 -0.56
C PRO A 271 -19.64 14.00 0.32
N ALA A 272 -20.66 13.13 0.39
CA ALA A 272 -20.52 11.85 1.08
C ALA A 272 -19.28 11.09 0.55
N PRO A 273 -18.34 10.69 1.43
CA PRO A 273 -17.02 10.29 0.96
C PRO A 273 -17.01 8.97 0.21
N PHE A 274 -17.94 8.05 0.53
CA PHE A 274 -17.99 6.73 -0.10
C PHE A 274 -19.11 6.65 -1.13
N ARG A 275 -18.73 6.39 -2.38
CA ARG A 275 -19.65 6.14 -3.49
C ARG A 275 -19.70 4.64 -3.79
N PRO A 276 -20.86 3.98 -3.74
CA PRO A 276 -20.96 2.57 -4.07
C PRO A 276 -20.72 2.35 -5.57
N LEU A 277 -19.78 1.45 -5.91
CA LEU A 277 -19.49 1.09 -7.31
C LEU A 277 -20.20 -0.19 -7.73
N ALA A 278 -20.03 -1.24 -6.92
CA ALA A 278 -20.54 -2.57 -7.25
C ALA A 278 -20.80 -3.40 -6.01
N THR A 279 -21.69 -4.38 -6.14
CA THR A 279 -21.88 -5.43 -5.14
C THR A 279 -22.08 -6.78 -5.85
N VAL A 280 -21.19 -7.74 -5.57
CA VAL A 280 -21.32 -9.12 -6.04
C VAL A 280 -21.91 -9.95 -4.91
N GLN A 281 -23.10 -10.51 -5.14
CA GLN A 281 -23.81 -11.31 -4.14
C GLN A 281 -23.81 -12.80 -4.52
N THR A 282 -23.59 -13.66 -3.54
CA THR A 282 -23.64 -15.12 -3.73
C THR A 282 -24.09 -15.83 -2.45
N ARG A 283 -24.42 -17.12 -2.59
CA ARG A 283 -24.75 -18.02 -1.48
C ARG A 283 -23.55 -18.86 -1.04
N SER A 284 -22.54 -18.97 -1.89
CA SER A 284 -21.26 -19.62 -1.57
C SER A 284 -20.28 -18.63 -0.93
N PRO A 285 -19.32 -19.09 -0.14
CA PRO A 285 -18.22 -18.23 0.31
C PRO A 285 -17.51 -17.55 -0.86
N LEU A 286 -17.06 -16.31 -0.62
CA LEU A 286 -16.25 -15.53 -1.53
C LEU A 286 -14.79 -15.56 -1.03
N GLY A 287 -13.85 -15.68 -1.97
CA GLY A 287 -12.42 -15.51 -1.68
C GLY A 287 -12.03 -14.02 -1.59
N ILE A 288 -10.78 -13.76 -1.22
CA ILE A 288 -10.24 -12.39 -1.09
C ILE A 288 -10.40 -11.64 -2.43
N PRO A 289 -11.01 -10.43 -2.45
CA PRO A 289 -11.17 -9.67 -3.68
C PRO A 289 -9.81 -9.20 -4.22
N SER A 290 -9.71 -9.05 -5.53
CA SER A 290 -8.54 -8.46 -6.21
C SER A 290 -8.99 -7.25 -7.02
N LEU A 291 -8.25 -6.15 -6.88
CA LEU A 291 -8.49 -4.87 -7.56
C LEU A 291 -7.31 -4.55 -8.48
N ASP A 292 -7.60 -4.30 -9.75
CA ASP A 292 -6.58 -3.84 -10.69
C ASP A 292 -7.19 -3.18 -11.92
N GLU A 293 -6.36 -2.52 -12.72
CA GLU A 293 -6.75 -2.02 -14.03
C GLU A 293 -6.56 -3.11 -15.09
N ILE A 294 -7.63 -3.49 -15.79
CA ILE A 294 -7.61 -4.48 -16.86
C ILE A 294 -8.26 -3.87 -18.09
N PHE A 295 -7.65 -4.06 -19.27
CA PHE A 295 -8.08 -3.41 -20.52
C PHE A 295 -8.16 -1.88 -20.40
N GLY A 296 -7.34 -1.27 -19.53
CA GLY A 296 -7.38 0.17 -19.28
C GLY A 296 -8.62 0.67 -18.54
N SER A 297 -9.32 -0.21 -17.82
CA SER A 297 -10.44 0.15 -16.96
C SER A 297 -10.29 -0.48 -15.57
N PRO A 298 -10.87 0.10 -14.53
CA PRO A 298 -10.89 -0.47 -13.19
C PRO A 298 -11.74 -1.76 -13.11
N TYR A 299 -11.16 -2.84 -12.58
CA TYR A 299 -11.83 -4.12 -12.37
C TYR A 299 -11.77 -4.58 -10.92
N LEU A 300 -12.86 -5.25 -10.52
CA LEU A 300 -12.94 -6.13 -9.37
C LEU A 300 -12.99 -7.58 -9.85
N ALA A 301 -12.14 -8.43 -9.28
CA ALA A 301 -12.25 -9.88 -9.37
C ALA A 301 -12.49 -10.48 -8.00
N VAL A 302 -13.35 -11.50 -7.92
CA VAL A 302 -13.57 -12.25 -6.68
C VAL A 302 -13.78 -13.72 -6.99
N ALA A 303 -13.06 -14.60 -6.29
CA ALA A 303 -13.27 -16.03 -6.39
C ALA A 303 -14.61 -16.37 -5.72
N LYS A 304 -15.44 -17.14 -6.42
CA LYS A 304 -16.76 -17.58 -5.98
C LYS A 304 -16.78 -19.09 -6.01
N ASP A 305 -17.20 -19.70 -4.89
CA ASP A 305 -17.21 -21.17 -4.79
C ASP A 305 -15.81 -21.76 -5.05
N ARG A 306 -15.71 -23.02 -5.46
CA ARG A 306 -14.43 -23.72 -5.64
C ARG A 306 -13.68 -23.40 -6.94
N ASN A 307 -14.39 -23.08 -8.03
CA ASN A 307 -13.77 -23.00 -9.36
C ASN A 307 -14.27 -21.83 -10.22
N LYS A 308 -14.95 -20.83 -9.65
CA LYS A 308 -15.46 -19.68 -10.41
C LYS A 308 -14.77 -18.40 -9.99
N ILE A 309 -14.59 -17.50 -10.94
CA ILE A 309 -14.10 -16.14 -10.70
C ILE A 309 -15.10 -15.19 -11.32
N VAL A 310 -15.62 -14.25 -10.53
CA VAL A 310 -16.50 -13.19 -11.03
C VAL A 310 -15.65 -11.96 -11.29
N PHE A 311 -15.73 -11.44 -12.52
CA PHE A 311 -15.14 -10.16 -12.91
C PHE A 311 -16.23 -9.11 -13.03
N LYS A 312 -15.94 -7.90 -12.54
CA LYS A 312 -16.85 -6.76 -12.59
C LYS A 312 -16.04 -5.53 -12.94
N LYS A 313 -16.29 -4.97 -14.13
CA LYS A 313 -15.84 -3.62 -14.48
C LYS A 313 -16.52 -2.61 -13.55
N LEU A 314 -15.74 -1.68 -13.01
CA LEU A 314 -16.19 -0.75 -11.98
C LEU A 314 -16.78 0.54 -12.55
N ASP A 315 -16.52 0.88 -13.82
CA ASP A 315 -17.20 1.98 -14.53
C ASP A 315 -18.62 1.63 -14.99
N GLY A 316 -19.11 0.44 -14.68
CA GLY A 316 -20.43 -0.05 -15.10
C GLY A 316 -20.37 -1.34 -15.91
N GLY A 317 -21.49 -1.69 -16.55
CA GLY A 317 -21.65 -2.93 -17.31
C GLY A 317 -21.98 -4.16 -16.45
N PRO A 318 -22.36 -5.29 -17.07
CA PRO A 318 -22.65 -6.53 -16.35
C PRO A 318 -21.38 -7.17 -15.76
N ALA A 319 -21.57 -8.05 -14.76
CA ALA A 319 -20.49 -8.92 -14.29
C ALA A 319 -20.38 -10.15 -15.20
N THR A 320 -19.14 -10.61 -15.42
CA THR A 320 -18.85 -11.85 -16.16
C THR A 320 -18.32 -12.90 -15.18
N THR A 321 -18.58 -14.17 -15.45
CA THR A 321 -18.11 -15.28 -14.60
C THR A 321 -17.26 -16.23 -15.43
N LEU A 322 -16.03 -16.44 -14.99
CA LEU A 322 -15.12 -17.45 -15.52
C LEU A 322 -15.26 -18.74 -14.70
N HIS A 323 -15.45 -19.85 -15.39
CA HIS A 323 -15.40 -21.20 -14.85
C HIS A 323 -14.03 -21.78 -15.20
N CYS A 324 -13.21 -22.00 -14.18
CA CYS A 324 -11.90 -22.62 -14.32
C CYS A 324 -12.09 -24.13 -14.47
N ASP A 325 -11.90 -24.64 -15.69
CA ASP A 325 -12.02 -26.07 -15.96
C ASP A 325 -10.98 -26.88 -15.17
N ALA A 326 -11.27 -28.17 -14.95
CA ALA A 326 -10.35 -29.07 -14.26
C ALA A 326 -9.06 -29.26 -15.08
N THR A 327 -7.94 -29.45 -14.39
CA THR A 327 -6.66 -29.69 -15.07
C THR A 327 -6.61 -31.10 -15.66
N LEU A 328 -5.89 -31.28 -16.78
CA LEU A 328 -5.81 -32.55 -17.50
C LEU A 328 -5.25 -33.72 -16.67
N GLU A 329 -4.43 -33.46 -15.65
CA GLU A 329 -3.81 -34.50 -14.82
C GLU A 329 -4.70 -34.94 -13.64
N GLY A 330 -5.69 -34.12 -13.26
CA GLY A 330 -6.64 -34.39 -12.20
C GLY A 330 -8.06 -34.03 -12.60
N PRO A 331 -8.62 -34.57 -13.71
CA PRO A 331 -9.98 -34.25 -14.14
C PRO A 331 -11.05 -34.74 -13.16
N ILE A 332 -10.69 -35.75 -12.35
CA ILE A 332 -11.54 -36.33 -11.30
C ILE A 332 -11.31 -35.64 -9.95
N GLU A 333 -10.12 -35.06 -9.77
CA GLU A 333 -9.67 -34.53 -8.48
C GLU A 333 -10.45 -33.27 -8.10
N GLU A 334 -10.62 -33.04 -6.80
CA GLU A 334 -11.29 -31.83 -6.33
C GLU A 334 -10.33 -30.64 -6.37
N HIS A 335 -10.73 -29.61 -7.12
CA HIS A 335 -9.99 -28.35 -7.24
C HIS A 335 -10.67 -27.25 -6.43
N SER A 336 -9.88 -26.43 -5.73
CA SER A 336 -10.38 -25.23 -5.07
C SER A 336 -9.46 -24.03 -5.29
N ILE A 337 -10.02 -22.88 -5.65
CA ILE A 337 -9.26 -21.62 -5.77
C ILE A 337 -8.87 -21.14 -4.36
N ALA A 338 -7.57 -21.00 -4.12
CA ALA A 338 -7.02 -20.55 -2.85
C ALA A 338 -6.72 -19.04 -2.83
N ALA A 339 -6.25 -18.50 -3.96
CA ALA A 339 -5.98 -17.08 -4.12
C ALA A 339 -6.08 -16.70 -5.60
N ILE A 340 -6.44 -15.45 -5.86
CA ILE A 340 -6.43 -14.86 -7.20
C ILE A 340 -5.71 -13.53 -7.17
N ARG A 341 -5.19 -13.13 -8.32
CA ARG A 341 -4.61 -11.81 -8.53
C ARG A 341 -4.85 -11.36 -9.97
N LEU A 342 -5.47 -10.21 -10.14
CA LEU A 342 -5.52 -9.53 -11.43
C LEU A 342 -4.13 -9.04 -11.83
N ILE A 343 -3.78 -9.20 -13.11
CA ILE A 343 -2.49 -8.82 -13.69
C ILE A 343 -2.75 -7.92 -14.89
N SER A 344 -2.57 -6.62 -14.67
CA SER A 344 -2.62 -5.57 -15.72
C SER A 344 -1.74 -5.92 -16.93
N ALA A 345 -0.53 -6.42 -16.66
CA ALA A 345 0.46 -6.87 -17.64
C ALA A 345 -0.02 -8.15 -18.37
N GLY A 346 -0.81 -7.97 -19.42
CA GLY A 346 -1.36 -9.04 -20.24
C GLY A 346 -2.86 -9.30 -20.06
N ASN A 347 -3.57 -8.49 -19.28
CA ASN A 347 -5.02 -8.62 -19.04
C ASN A 347 -5.44 -10.02 -18.55
N LYS A 348 -4.67 -10.58 -17.62
CA LYS A 348 -4.83 -11.94 -17.11
C LYS A 348 -5.21 -11.94 -15.63
N VAL A 349 -5.70 -13.07 -15.16
CA VAL A 349 -5.78 -13.39 -13.72
C VAL A 349 -4.82 -14.54 -13.42
N LEU A 350 -3.96 -14.34 -12.43
CA LEU A 350 -3.16 -15.40 -11.82
C LEU A 350 -4.02 -16.09 -10.76
N VAL A 351 -4.19 -17.39 -10.89
CA VAL A 351 -5.03 -18.21 -10.01
C VAL A 351 -4.15 -19.26 -9.34
N ALA A 352 -4.16 -19.30 -8.01
CA ALA A 352 -3.58 -20.38 -7.25
C ALA A 352 -4.68 -21.36 -6.84
N ARG A 353 -4.62 -22.61 -7.31
CA ARG A 353 -5.59 -23.66 -6.96
C ARG A 353 -4.92 -24.76 -6.14
N LYS A 354 -5.67 -25.28 -5.18
CA LYS A 354 -5.35 -26.51 -4.46
C LYS A 354 -6.02 -27.67 -5.15
N VAL A 355 -5.29 -28.77 -5.26
CA VAL A 355 -5.80 -30.05 -5.76
C VAL A 355 -5.66 -31.07 -4.64
N SER A 356 -6.79 -31.55 -4.11
CA SER A 356 -6.84 -32.27 -2.83
C SER A 356 -6.94 -33.80 -2.93
N GLN A 357 -7.33 -34.33 -4.09
CA GLN A 357 -7.32 -35.78 -4.32
C GLN A 357 -6.00 -36.16 -5.00
N GLY A 358 -5.36 -37.24 -4.57
CA GLY A 358 -4.04 -37.66 -5.08
C GLY A 358 -2.85 -37.10 -4.29
N VAL A 359 -1.76 -36.77 -4.98
CA VAL A 359 -0.59 -36.13 -4.37
C VAL A 359 -0.92 -34.64 -4.18
N PRO A 360 -1.00 -34.14 -2.93
CA PRO A 360 -1.44 -32.78 -2.68
C PRO A 360 -0.52 -31.79 -3.40
N MET A 361 -1.12 -30.87 -4.14
CA MET A 361 -0.38 -29.91 -4.95
C MET A 361 -1.10 -28.57 -5.06
N VAL A 362 -0.30 -27.55 -5.31
CA VAL A 362 -0.78 -26.23 -5.72
C VAL A 362 -0.45 -26.04 -7.19
N THR A 363 -1.42 -25.61 -7.98
CA THR A 363 -1.20 -25.13 -9.34
C THR A 363 -1.29 -23.61 -9.37
N LEU A 364 -0.41 -22.99 -10.15
CA LEU A 364 -0.51 -21.57 -10.50
C LEU A 364 -0.84 -21.51 -11.97
N GLU A 365 -1.94 -20.84 -12.29
CA GLU A 365 -2.58 -20.88 -13.61
C GLU A 365 -2.91 -19.45 -14.06
N TYR A 366 -2.69 -19.17 -15.34
CA TYR A 366 -3.18 -17.94 -15.97
C TYR A 366 -4.45 -18.19 -16.75
N TYR A 367 -5.44 -17.33 -16.52
CA TYR A 367 -6.63 -17.23 -17.34
C TYR A 367 -6.75 -15.83 -17.91
N ASP A 368 -7.34 -15.72 -19.10
CA ASP A 368 -7.65 -14.43 -19.68
C ASP A 368 -8.85 -13.82 -18.95
N VAL A 369 -8.78 -12.52 -18.65
CA VAL A 369 -9.93 -11.81 -18.08
C VAL A 369 -10.97 -11.63 -19.17
N ILE A 370 -12.22 -11.91 -18.84
CA ILE A 370 -13.33 -11.79 -19.79
C ILE A 370 -13.73 -10.31 -19.87
N PRO A 371 -13.58 -9.64 -21.03
CA PRO A 371 -14.04 -8.26 -21.17
C PRO A 371 -15.55 -8.16 -20.96
N PRO A 372 -16.08 -7.00 -20.59
CA PRO A 372 -17.50 -6.84 -20.32
C PRO A 372 -18.24 -6.79 -21.65
N GLY A 373 -19.19 -7.71 -21.85
CA GLY A 373 -20.17 -7.61 -22.92
C GLY A 373 -21.40 -6.80 -22.48
N ASP A 374 -22.40 -6.73 -23.34
CA ASP A 374 -23.70 -6.11 -23.02
C ASP A 374 -24.52 -6.96 -22.03
N GLU A 375 -24.28 -8.27 -22.02
CA GLU A 375 -24.98 -9.23 -21.17
C GLU A 375 -24.05 -9.93 -20.18
N LYS A 376 -24.63 -10.55 -19.15
CA LYS A 376 -23.89 -11.40 -18.22
C LYS A 376 -23.40 -12.63 -18.98
N ALA A 377 -22.09 -12.75 -19.12
CA ALA A 377 -21.46 -13.93 -19.71
C ALA A 377 -20.97 -14.90 -18.63
N GLU A 378 -21.25 -16.19 -18.82
CA GLU A 378 -20.55 -17.28 -18.13
C GLU A 378 -19.69 -18.02 -19.15
N VAL A 379 -18.38 -18.07 -18.92
CA VAL A 379 -17.41 -18.66 -19.85
C VAL A 379 -16.65 -19.76 -19.15
N HIS A 380 -16.58 -20.92 -19.79
CA HIS A 380 -15.68 -21.99 -19.42
C HIS A 380 -14.35 -21.80 -20.14
N ALA A 381 -13.25 -21.86 -19.41
CA ALA A 381 -11.93 -21.81 -20.03
C ALA A 381 -10.94 -22.73 -19.34
N THR A 382 -9.98 -23.20 -20.13
CA THR A 382 -8.74 -23.79 -19.67
C THR A 382 -7.70 -22.70 -19.41
N PHE A 383 -6.70 -23.02 -18.60
CA PHE A 383 -5.59 -22.09 -18.36
C PHE A 383 -4.76 -21.90 -19.64
N THR A 384 -4.24 -20.70 -19.84
CA THR A 384 -3.33 -20.34 -20.94
C THR A 384 -1.88 -20.73 -20.65
N SER A 385 -1.50 -20.78 -19.38
CA SER A 385 -0.20 -21.21 -18.89
C SER A 385 -0.35 -21.68 -17.46
N ALA A 386 0.44 -22.68 -17.05
CA ALA A 386 0.41 -23.17 -15.68
C ALA A 386 1.75 -23.74 -15.25
N ILE A 387 2.00 -23.65 -13.95
CA ILE A 387 3.06 -24.40 -13.27
C ILE A 387 2.49 -25.16 -12.09
N ARG A 388 3.16 -26.26 -11.74
CA ARG A 388 2.68 -27.23 -10.77
C ARG A 388 3.69 -27.37 -9.65
N ILE A 389 3.19 -27.30 -8.43
CA ILE A 389 3.98 -27.33 -7.22
C ILE A 389 3.57 -28.55 -6.41
N ARG A 390 4.19 -29.70 -6.73
CA ARG A 390 3.91 -31.00 -6.10
C ARG A 390 4.28 -31.01 -4.62
N ASN A 391 3.73 -31.97 -3.88
CA ASN A 391 3.99 -32.17 -2.45
C ASN A 391 3.72 -30.89 -1.63
N THR A 392 2.62 -30.21 -1.95
CA THR A 392 2.23 -28.93 -1.34
C THR A 392 0.75 -28.98 -1.01
N ASP A 393 0.44 -29.53 0.16
CA ASP A 393 -0.90 -29.45 0.75
C ASP A 393 -1.07 -28.07 1.36
N ALA A 394 -1.39 -27.03 0.57
CA ALA A 394 -1.44 -25.66 1.09
C ALA A 394 -2.67 -25.43 1.99
N MET A 395 -2.44 -24.98 3.23
CA MET A 395 -3.48 -24.47 4.12
C MET A 395 -4.03 -23.14 3.61
N TYR A 396 -3.17 -22.23 3.20
CA TYR A 396 -3.57 -20.99 2.52
C TYR A 396 -2.47 -20.54 1.55
N VAL A 397 -2.86 -19.67 0.61
CA VAL A 397 -1.96 -19.06 -0.37
C VAL A 397 -2.12 -17.55 -0.31
N LYS A 398 -1.01 -16.81 -0.34
CA LYS A 398 -0.98 -15.34 -0.47
C LYS A 398 -0.17 -14.98 -1.70
N ILE A 399 -0.69 -14.04 -2.48
CA ILE A 399 -0.01 -13.51 -3.67
C ILE A 399 0.29 -12.04 -3.37
N SER A 400 1.54 -11.61 -3.53
CA SER A 400 1.94 -10.24 -3.26
C SER A 400 1.23 -9.26 -4.20
N ASP A 401 1.00 -8.05 -3.69
CA ASP A 401 0.64 -6.91 -4.52
C ASP A 401 1.86 -6.05 -4.82
N HIS A 402 2.22 -5.97 -6.10
CA HIS A 402 3.33 -5.17 -6.58
C HIS A 402 2.99 -3.68 -6.64
N GLY A 403 1.75 -3.29 -6.30
CA GLY A 403 1.34 -1.90 -6.13
C GLY A 403 1.62 -1.06 -7.35
N ILE A 404 1.31 -1.55 -8.57
CA ILE A 404 1.52 -0.74 -9.78
C ILE A 404 0.79 0.61 -9.58
N PRO A 405 1.46 1.75 -9.84
CA PRO A 405 0.78 3.03 -9.93
C PRO A 405 -0.40 2.92 -10.91
N PRO A 406 -1.51 3.64 -10.71
CA PRO A 406 -2.59 3.65 -11.69
C PRO A 406 -2.07 4.21 -13.03
N ARG A 407 -2.72 3.84 -14.15
CA ARG A 407 -2.26 4.24 -15.50
C ARG A 407 -2.05 5.73 -15.63
N GLU A 408 -2.99 6.51 -15.12
CA GLU A 408 -2.96 7.96 -15.21
C GLU A 408 -2.61 8.57 -13.85
N ASP A 409 -1.45 8.19 -13.37
CA ASP A 409 -0.81 8.78 -12.21
C ASP A 409 -0.38 10.23 -12.53
N ASN A 410 -0.88 11.20 -11.76
CA ASN A 410 -0.49 12.62 -11.89
C ASN A 410 0.60 13.04 -10.89
N SER A 411 1.15 12.09 -10.14
CA SER A 411 2.22 12.31 -9.18
C SER A 411 3.58 12.46 -9.89
N VAL A 412 4.65 12.50 -9.10
CA VAL A 412 6.03 12.58 -9.59
C VAL A 412 6.43 11.33 -10.36
N VAL A 413 5.78 10.19 -10.09
CA VAL A 413 6.08 8.87 -10.69
C VAL A 413 6.26 9.01 -12.20
N PRO A 414 5.28 9.39 -13.03
CA PRO A 414 5.49 9.45 -14.47
C PRO A 414 6.69 10.29 -14.94
N SER A 415 7.01 11.38 -14.22
CA SER A 415 8.14 12.25 -14.53
C SER A 415 9.51 11.62 -14.22
N LEU A 416 9.59 10.84 -13.14
CA LEU A 416 10.80 10.07 -12.82
C LEU A 416 10.98 8.91 -13.81
N TYR A 417 9.88 8.44 -14.40
CA TYR A 417 9.83 7.18 -15.11
C TYR A 417 10.09 7.32 -16.62
N GLY A 418 10.61 8.47 -17.08
CA GLY A 418 11.29 8.57 -18.38
C GLY A 418 12.49 7.61 -18.54
N ARG A 419 12.85 6.86 -17.49
CA ARG A 419 13.78 5.73 -17.50
C ARG A 419 13.01 4.39 -17.59
N PRO A 420 13.32 3.50 -18.55
CA PRO A 420 12.67 2.18 -18.70
C PRO A 420 12.58 1.33 -17.42
N GLU A 421 13.51 1.50 -16.49
CA GLU A 421 13.59 0.68 -15.26
C GLU A 421 12.55 1.08 -14.21
N ALA A 422 12.04 2.31 -14.23
CA ALA A 422 11.11 2.76 -13.21
C ALA A 422 9.70 2.16 -13.41
N TYR A 423 9.27 1.93 -14.66
CA TYR A 423 8.02 1.24 -15.00
C TYR A 423 8.14 -0.28 -14.97
N ALA A 424 9.32 -0.83 -14.67
CA ALA A 424 9.45 -2.27 -14.55
C ALA A 424 8.49 -2.75 -13.45
N PRO A 425 7.51 -3.60 -13.78
CA PRO A 425 6.62 -4.15 -12.77
C PRO A 425 7.47 -4.85 -11.72
N ARG A 426 6.98 -4.92 -10.48
CA ARG A 426 7.69 -5.69 -9.44
C ARG A 426 7.41 -7.18 -9.64
N PRO A 427 8.32 -8.09 -9.24
CA PRO A 427 8.03 -9.51 -9.19
C PRO A 427 6.78 -9.81 -8.36
N ILE A 428 6.12 -10.92 -8.69
CA ILE A 428 4.99 -11.43 -7.94
C ILE A 428 5.50 -12.56 -7.05
N SER A 429 5.36 -12.41 -5.74
CA SER A 429 5.68 -13.46 -4.78
C SER A 429 4.43 -14.23 -4.41
N VAL A 430 4.46 -15.55 -4.59
CA VAL A 430 3.41 -16.47 -4.19
C VAL A 430 3.90 -17.27 -2.98
N PHE A 431 3.25 -17.05 -1.85
CA PHE A 431 3.52 -17.73 -0.59
C PHE A 431 2.48 -18.81 -0.34
N MET A 432 2.94 -20.03 -0.08
CA MET A 432 2.11 -21.20 0.20
C MET A 432 2.52 -21.76 1.56
N CYS A 433 1.63 -21.67 2.54
CA CYS A 433 1.83 -22.29 3.84
C CYS A 433 1.18 -23.68 3.80
N THR A 434 1.93 -24.74 4.11
CA THR A 434 1.41 -26.11 4.05
C THR A 434 0.50 -26.43 5.23
N LYS A 435 -0.28 -27.50 5.11
CA LYS A 435 -1.05 -28.10 6.20
C LYS A 435 -0.09 -28.49 7.31
N GLY A 436 -0.47 -28.18 8.55
CA GLY A 436 0.42 -28.20 9.70
C GLY A 436 1.11 -26.87 9.97
N GLY A 437 1.08 -25.91 9.04
CA GLY A 437 1.56 -24.55 9.26
C GLY A 437 3.08 -24.38 9.30
N SER A 438 3.82 -25.46 9.52
CA SER A 438 5.26 -25.45 9.79
C SER A 438 6.14 -25.25 8.56
N VAL A 439 5.62 -25.41 7.34
CA VAL A 439 6.40 -25.20 6.11
C VAL A 439 5.81 -24.06 5.28
N LEU A 440 6.67 -23.08 4.97
CA LEU A 440 6.40 -21.99 4.06
C LEU A 440 7.18 -22.20 2.76
N LYS A 441 6.46 -22.27 1.65
CA LYS A 441 7.05 -22.26 0.31
C LYS A 441 6.83 -20.90 -0.34
N ARG A 442 7.86 -20.36 -1.01
CA ARG A 442 7.76 -19.16 -1.84
C ARG A 442 8.09 -19.50 -3.28
N LEU A 443 7.33 -18.96 -4.21
CA LEU A 443 7.72 -18.81 -5.61
C LEU A 443 7.76 -17.31 -5.96
N THR A 444 8.80 -16.87 -6.68
CA THR A 444 8.86 -15.52 -7.26
C THR A 444 8.70 -15.59 -8.78
N ILE A 445 7.72 -14.88 -9.33
CA ILE A 445 7.47 -14.75 -10.77
C ILE A 445 7.97 -13.37 -11.21
N PHE A 446 9.01 -13.35 -12.05
CA PHE A 446 9.63 -12.13 -12.53
C PHE A 446 8.93 -11.61 -13.79
N PRO A 447 8.79 -10.29 -13.95
CA PRO A 447 8.31 -9.72 -15.19
C PRO A 447 9.39 -9.80 -16.26
N VAL A 448 9.00 -10.19 -17.46
CA VAL A 448 9.81 -10.21 -18.67
C VAL A 448 9.30 -9.12 -19.59
N ARG A 449 10.19 -8.20 -19.94
CA ARG A 449 9.91 -7.13 -20.91
C ARG A 449 9.73 -7.73 -22.30
N ASN A 450 8.63 -7.37 -22.96
CA ASN A 450 8.41 -7.60 -24.36
C ASN A 450 9.25 -6.57 -25.16
N GLN A 451 10.23 -7.04 -25.93
CA GLN A 451 11.12 -6.17 -26.70
C GLN A 451 10.41 -5.51 -27.89
N ASP A 452 9.31 -6.09 -28.35
CA ASP A 452 8.55 -5.61 -29.49
C ASP A 452 7.68 -4.39 -29.16
N VAL A 453 7.42 -4.14 -27.87
CA VAL A 453 6.66 -2.97 -27.41
C VAL A 453 7.64 -1.83 -27.12
N PRO A 454 7.58 -0.72 -27.89
CA PRO A 454 8.46 0.42 -27.66
C PRO A 454 8.16 1.03 -26.29
N LEU A 455 9.21 1.53 -25.64
CA LEU A 455 9.02 2.25 -24.38
C LEU A 455 8.23 3.52 -24.63
N PRO A 456 7.36 3.91 -23.67
CA PRO A 456 6.72 5.20 -23.72
C PRO A 456 7.78 6.31 -23.80
N SER A 457 7.62 7.21 -24.77
CA SER A 457 8.48 8.40 -24.86
C SER A 457 8.00 9.44 -23.86
N PRO A 458 8.87 10.13 -23.12
CA PRO A 458 8.48 11.09 -22.08
C PRO A 458 7.72 12.32 -22.63
N SER A 459 7.67 12.52 -23.94
CA SER A 459 6.99 13.64 -24.60
C SER A 459 5.60 13.31 -25.15
N SER A 460 5.17 12.04 -25.12
CA SER A 460 3.99 11.59 -25.85
C SER A 460 2.76 11.42 -24.96
N GLY A 461 2.08 12.52 -24.62
CA GLY A 461 0.69 12.52 -24.10
C GLY A 461 0.35 11.52 -22.97
N PRO A 462 -0.95 11.27 -22.72
CA PRO A 462 -1.37 10.17 -21.86
C PRO A 462 -1.03 8.83 -22.53
N LEU A 463 -0.35 7.94 -21.81
CA LEU A 463 0.05 6.63 -22.32
C LEU A 463 -1.14 5.69 -22.45
N SER A 464 -1.20 4.93 -23.55
CA SER A 464 -2.21 3.89 -23.68
C SER A 464 -1.94 2.77 -22.66
N HIS A 465 -2.98 1.99 -22.32
CA HIS A 465 -2.83 0.83 -21.43
C HIS A 465 -1.81 -0.18 -21.97
N GLU A 466 -1.82 -0.42 -23.29
CA GLU A 466 -0.87 -1.31 -23.96
C GLU A 466 0.57 -0.79 -23.87
N GLN A 467 0.78 0.52 -23.96
CA GLN A 467 2.11 1.13 -23.80
C GLN A 467 2.59 1.07 -22.34
N THR A 468 1.68 1.21 -21.38
CA THR A 468 2.02 1.25 -19.94
C THR A 468 2.31 -0.14 -19.40
N TYR A 469 1.45 -1.12 -19.68
CA TYR A 469 1.53 -2.47 -19.09
C TYR A 469 1.76 -3.59 -20.11
N GLY A 470 1.42 -3.37 -21.38
CA GLY A 470 1.63 -4.38 -22.43
C GLY A 470 3.11 -4.64 -22.75
N ALA A 471 4.01 -3.76 -22.30
CA ALA A 471 5.45 -3.94 -22.43
C ALA A 471 6.02 -5.04 -21.53
N TYR A 472 5.25 -5.63 -20.62
CA TYR A 472 5.71 -6.67 -19.72
C TYR A 472 4.74 -7.86 -19.67
N THR A 473 5.29 -9.03 -19.39
CA THR A 473 4.54 -10.26 -19.13
C THR A 473 5.15 -10.97 -17.93
N TYR A 474 4.39 -11.83 -17.26
CA TYR A 474 4.89 -12.60 -16.12
C TYR A 474 4.87 -14.09 -16.46
N PRO A 475 5.84 -14.62 -17.21
CA PRO A 475 5.81 -16.01 -17.67
C PRO A 475 5.91 -17.01 -16.50
N LEU A 476 5.16 -18.12 -16.59
CA LEU A 476 5.28 -19.26 -15.68
C LEU A 476 6.26 -20.30 -16.26
N THR A 477 7.53 -19.93 -16.42
CA THR A 477 8.50 -20.75 -17.17
C THR A 477 9.41 -21.63 -16.31
N GLU A 478 9.59 -21.36 -15.00
CA GLU A 478 10.54 -22.11 -14.17
C GLU A 478 10.05 -22.38 -12.74
N VAL A 479 9.93 -23.66 -12.38
CA VAL A 479 9.59 -24.14 -11.02
C VAL A 479 10.82 -24.19 -10.11
N ASN A 480 12.03 -24.13 -10.68
CA ASN A 480 13.29 -24.36 -9.97
C ASN A 480 13.64 -23.30 -8.91
N ARG A 481 12.81 -22.25 -8.76
CA ARG A 481 13.01 -21.14 -7.80
C ARG A 481 12.10 -21.22 -6.58
N ILE A 482 11.56 -22.39 -6.25
CA ILE A 482 10.75 -22.54 -5.04
C ILE A 482 11.65 -22.63 -3.83
N VAL A 483 11.58 -21.61 -2.97
CA VAL A 483 12.28 -21.64 -1.69
C VAL A 483 11.36 -22.23 -0.63
N THR A 484 11.88 -23.19 0.14
CA THR A 484 11.15 -23.84 1.23
C THR A 484 11.81 -23.49 2.55
N ARG A 485 11.00 -23.05 3.52
CA ARG A 485 11.42 -22.76 4.89
C ARG A 485 10.54 -23.54 5.86
N SER A 486 11.16 -24.16 6.84
CA SER A 486 10.48 -24.87 7.92
C SER A 486 10.62 -24.08 9.22
N CYS A 487 9.58 -24.10 10.05
CA CYS A 487 9.58 -23.46 11.35
C CYS A 487 10.38 -24.30 12.35
N GLN A 488 11.16 -23.65 13.21
CA GLN A 488 11.85 -24.29 14.32
C GLN A 488 10.91 -24.34 15.53
N GLY A 489 9.90 -25.21 15.49
CA GLY A 489 8.93 -25.39 16.56
C GLY A 489 7.79 -26.30 16.14
N GLU A 490 7.47 -27.31 16.96
CA GLU A 490 6.46 -28.32 16.60
C GLU A 490 5.02 -27.75 16.62
N ASP A 491 4.80 -26.59 17.24
CA ASP A 491 3.47 -26.00 17.45
C ASP A 491 3.30 -24.59 16.85
N LEU A 492 4.08 -24.22 15.83
CA LEU A 492 4.01 -22.90 15.20
C LEU A 492 3.59 -22.99 13.73
N GLU A 493 2.71 -22.08 13.32
CA GLU A 493 2.30 -21.88 11.93
C GLU A 493 2.83 -20.55 11.37
N PHE A 494 3.33 -20.57 10.14
CA PHE A 494 3.71 -19.35 9.43
C PHE A 494 2.47 -18.58 8.94
N ARG A 495 2.58 -17.25 8.98
CA ARG A 495 1.70 -16.26 8.36
C ARG A 495 2.53 -15.23 7.60
N VAL A 496 1.98 -14.66 6.53
CA VAL A 496 2.72 -13.77 5.64
C VAL A 496 1.93 -12.51 5.33
N LEU A 497 2.59 -11.36 5.51
CA LEU A 497 2.22 -10.08 4.93
C LEU A 497 3.03 -9.93 3.64
N ALA A 498 2.41 -10.30 2.52
CA ALA A 498 3.09 -10.49 1.25
C ALA A 498 3.44 -9.14 0.59
N GLY A 499 4.74 -8.85 0.50
CA GLY A 499 5.31 -7.83 -0.39
C GLY A 499 6.01 -8.49 -1.59
N SER A 500 6.22 -7.75 -2.67
CA SER A 500 6.92 -8.21 -3.87
C SER A 500 8.43 -8.37 -3.66
N TYR A 501 9.03 -7.54 -2.81
CA TYR A 501 10.46 -7.55 -2.50
C TYR A 501 10.72 -7.75 -1.02
N ARG A 502 9.86 -7.15 -0.19
CA ARG A 502 10.03 -7.07 1.26
C ARG A 502 8.76 -7.60 1.89
N SER A 503 8.79 -8.87 2.27
CA SER A 503 7.69 -9.50 2.99
C SER A 503 8.00 -9.55 4.47
N ILE A 504 6.94 -9.53 5.27
CA ILE A 504 7.02 -9.86 6.69
C ILE A 504 6.37 -11.23 6.88
N VAL A 505 7.15 -12.17 7.40
CA VAL A 505 6.66 -13.47 7.84
C VAL A 505 6.52 -13.41 9.35
N TYR A 506 5.48 -13.98 9.90
CA TYR A 506 5.30 -14.08 11.35
C TYR A 506 4.77 -15.44 11.73
N THR A 507 4.96 -15.85 12.98
CA THR A 507 4.49 -17.14 13.48
C THR A 507 3.37 -16.96 14.49
N THR A 508 2.41 -17.88 14.46
CA THR A 508 1.32 -17.97 15.43
C THR A 508 1.23 -19.41 15.94
N PRO A 509 0.66 -19.67 17.12
CA PRO A 509 0.45 -21.05 17.59
C PRO A 509 -0.44 -21.83 16.64
N GLN A 510 -0.05 -23.06 16.32
CA GLN A 510 -0.78 -23.95 15.44
C GLN A 510 -2.16 -24.28 16.02
N GLY A 511 -3.18 -24.32 15.16
CA GLY A 511 -4.54 -24.67 15.57
C GLY A 511 -5.31 -23.55 16.27
N TYR A 512 -4.71 -22.36 16.40
CA TYR A 512 -5.42 -21.19 16.93
C TYR A 512 -6.44 -20.68 15.90
N ARG A 513 -7.74 -20.89 16.19
CA ARG A 513 -8.84 -20.59 15.26
C ARG A 513 -9.54 -19.25 15.46
N ARG A 514 -9.07 -18.39 16.38
CA ARG A 514 -9.69 -17.07 16.55
C ARG A 514 -9.10 -16.08 15.56
N ASP A 515 -9.89 -15.05 15.25
CA ASP A 515 -9.51 -13.97 14.34
C ASP A 515 -8.29 -13.16 14.81
N ALA A 516 -7.96 -13.24 16.10
CA ALA A 516 -6.85 -12.51 16.69
C ALA A 516 -5.80 -13.46 17.30
N PRO A 517 -4.97 -14.13 16.49
CA PRO A 517 -3.91 -14.98 17.03
C PRO A 517 -2.84 -14.18 17.78
N PRO A 518 -2.23 -14.74 18.85
CA PRO A 518 -0.98 -14.20 19.38
C PRO A 518 0.12 -14.34 18.32
N ILE A 519 0.95 -13.31 18.21
CA ILE A 519 2.16 -13.36 17.39
C ILE A 519 3.32 -13.78 18.27
N VAL A 520 4.05 -14.81 17.85
CA VAL A 520 5.22 -15.32 18.58
C VAL A 520 6.47 -14.61 18.09
N ASP A 521 6.75 -14.70 16.78
CA ASP A 521 7.92 -14.09 16.16
C ASP A 521 7.56 -13.35 14.87
N PHE A 522 8.36 -12.32 14.57
CA PHE A 522 8.41 -11.69 13.26
C PHE A 522 9.74 -12.01 12.59
N TYR A 523 9.67 -12.21 11.28
CA TYR A 523 10.81 -12.47 10.42
C TYR A 523 10.75 -11.51 9.25
N ARG A 524 11.89 -10.88 9.00
CA ARG A 524 12.14 -10.25 7.72
C ARG A 524 12.21 -11.34 6.67
N TYR A 525 11.61 -11.10 5.53
CA TYR A 525 11.79 -11.94 4.37
C TYR A 525 12.25 -11.09 3.18
N PHE A 526 13.48 -11.32 2.74
CA PHE A 526 14.12 -10.60 1.64
C PHE A 526 14.61 -11.56 0.57
N ASP A 527 14.20 -11.30 -0.67
CA ASP A 527 14.67 -12.00 -1.87
C ASP A 527 15.74 -11.12 -2.56
N PRO A 528 17.05 -11.40 -2.43
CA PRO A 528 18.08 -10.59 -3.09
C PRO A 528 18.02 -10.70 -4.62
N LEU A 529 17.50 -11.80 -5.16
CA LEU A 529 17.37 -12.02 -6.60
C LEU A 529 16.22 -11.22 -7.20
N SER A 530 15.23 -10.86 -6.38
CA SER A 530 14.07 -10.07 -6.81
C SER A 530 14.43 -8.74 -7.50
N ARG A 531 15.63 -8.18 -7.25
CA ARG A 531 16.08 -6.93 -7.84
C ARG A 531 16.85 -7.07 -9.17
N TRP A 532 17.48 -8.22 -9.40
CA TRP A 532 18.40 -8.38 -10.52
C TRP A 532 17.83 -9.36 -11.54
N LYS A 533 17.64 -8.88 -12.78
CA LYS A 533 17.32 -9.76 -13.90
C LYS A 533 18.45 -10.75 -14.16
N ASP A 534 19.69 -10.26 -14.03
CA ASP A 534 20.93 -11.00 -14.12
C ASP A 534 21.79 -10.65 -12.89
N PRO A 535 21.93 -11.53 -11.88
CA PRO A 535 22.85 -11.28 -10.78
C PRO A 535 24.28 -11.14 -11.34
N PRO A 536 25.11 -10.21 -10.84
CA PRO A 536 26.46 -10.00 -11.36
C PRO A 536 27.26 -11.31 -11.33
N GLU A 537 27.94 -11.63 -12.45
CA GLU A 537 28.77 -12.84 -12.58
C GLU A 537 29.73 -12.95 -11.38
N GLY A 538 29.66 -14.08 -10.65
CA GLY A 538 30.50 -14.35 -9.49
C GLY A 538 29.84 -14.22 -8.11
N THR A 539 28.57 -13.79 -8.01
CA THR A 539 27.79 -14.05 -6.78
C THR A 539 27.49 -15.55 -6.68
N ASN A 540 28.31 -16.29 -5.93
CA ASN A 540 28.07 -17.71 -5.65
C ASN A 540 26.64 -17.92 -5.12
N ASP A 541 25.94 -18.81 -5.82
CA ASP A 541 24.49 -18.99 -5.96
C ASP A 541 23.81 -19.67 -4.76
N HIS A 542 24.31 -19.45 -3.54
CA HIS A 542 23.82 -20.10 -2.31
C HIS A 542 23.59 -19.14 -1.15
N ARG A 543 23.34 -17.86 -1.40
CA ARG A 543 22.80 -17.01 -0.34
C ARG A 543 21.36 -17.46 -0.08
N ASP A 544 21.22 -18.35 0.89
CA ASP A 544 20.02 -18.60 1.66
C ASP A 544 19.22 -17.30 1.74
N ASP A 545 17.95 -17.31 1.30
CA ASP A 545 17.01 -16.23 1.58
C ASP A 545 17.24 -15.75 3.02
N ILE A 546 17.53 -14.47 3.20
CA ILE A 546 17.86 -13.94 4.53
C ILE A 546 16.55 -13.77 5.29
N VAL A 547 16.08 -14.87 5.87
CA VAL A 547 15.08 -14.86 6.91
C VAL A 547 15.81 -14.49 8.19
N SER A 548 15.90 -13.19 8.47
CA SER A 548 16.39 -12.72 9.76
C SER A 548 15.20 -12.48 10.67
N GLN A 549 15.23 -13.09 11.85
CA GLN A 549 14.30 -12.74 12.92
C GLN A 549 14.49 -11.25 13.25
N THR A 550 13.39 -10.53 13.37
CA THR A 550 13.39 -9.12 13.76
C THR A 550 12.97 -9.01 15.23
N PHE A 551 13.50 -7.99 15.91
CA PHE A 551 13.08 -7.71 17.27
C PHE A 551 11.63 -7.22 17.29
N VAL A 552 10.75 -7.99 17.94
CA VAL A 552 9.38 -7.55 18.23
C VAL A 552 9.44 -6.56 19.39
N PRO A 553 9.01 -5.29 19.23
CA PRO A 553 8.96 -4.34 20.33
C PRO A 553 8.15 -4.89 21.52
N ASN A 554 8.52 -4.50 22.74
CA ASN A 554 7.80 -4.95 23.93
C ASN A 554 6.32 -4.58 23.87
N SER A 555 5.97 -3.39 23.36
CA SER A 555 4.56 -2.98 23.19
C SER A 555 3.76 -3.95 22.32
N VAL A 556 4.41 -4.63 21.38
CA VAL A 556 3.79 -5.65 20.51
C VAL A 556 3.86 -7.04 21.16
N LYS A 557 4.96 -7.39 21.84
CA LYS A 557 5.06 -8.65 22.62
C LYS A 557 4.04 -8.72 23.75
N ASP A 558 3.74 -7.59 24.36
CA ASP A 558 2.75 -7.45 25.43
C ASP A 558 1.31 -7.59 24.88
N MET A 559 1.12 -7.53 23.56
CA MET A 559 -0.16 -7.85 22.93
C MET A 559 -0.41 -9.35 22.99
N LYS A 560 -1.39 -9.75 23.81
CA LYS A 560 -1.82 -11.15 23.91
C LYS A 560 -2.40 -11.71 22.60
N SER A 561 -2.90 -10.85 21.72
CA SER A 561 -3.54 -11.22 20.46
C SER A 561 -3.55 -10.03 19.51
N VAL A 562 -3.38 -10.30 18.22
CA VAL A 562 -3.37 -9.30 17.16
C VAL A 562 -4.54 -9.52 16.22
N THR A 563 -5.44 -8.55 16.14
CA THR A 563 -6.67 -8.63 15.32
C THR A 563 -6.43 -8.24 13.87
N ALA A 564 -5.54 -7.28 13.62
CA ALA A 564 -5.25 -6.82 12.28
C ALA A 564 -3.79 -6.38 12.13
N LEU A 565 -3.24 -6.67 10.95
CA LEU A 565 -1.92 -6.26 10.50
C LEU A 565 -2.07 -5.61 9.12
N ALA A 566 -1.35 -4.52 8.88
CA ALA A 566 -1.22 -3.93 7.55
C ALA A 566 0.24 -3.58 7.28
N TRP A 567 0.73 -3.95 6.10
CA TRP A 567 2.13 -3.81 5.70
C TRP A 567 2.22 -3.06 4.38
N ASP A 568 3.08 -2.04 4.34
CA ASP A 568 3.52 -1.42 3.10
C ASP A 568 5.03 -1.57 2.93
N GLU A 569 5.41 -2.41 1.97
CA GLU A 569 6.81 -2.67 1.63
C GLU A 569 7.54 -1.50 0.97
N THR A 570 6.81 -0.53 0.42
CA THR A 570 7.36 0.61 -0.32
C THR A 570 7.98 1.63 0.64
N ILE A 571 7.35 1.83 1.81
CA ILE A 571 7.82 2.72 2.87
C ILE A 571 8.36 1.99 4.10
N GLY A 572 8.22 0.66 4.13
CA GLY A 572 8.66 -0.17 5.25
C GLY A 572 7.88 0.13 6.51
N ARG A 573 6.54 0.13 6.44
CA ARG A 573 5.67 0.42 7.59
C ARG A 573 4.76 -0.74 7.91
N LEU A 574 4.77 -1.15 9.17
CA LEU A 574 3.87 -2.16 9.72
C LEU A 574 2.92 -1.53 10.75
N CYS A 575 1.62 -1.64 10.52
CA CYS A 575 0.59 -1.26 11.49
C CYS A 575 0.00 -2.50 12.15
N ILE A 576 -0.15 -2.46 13.47
CA ILE A 576 -0.54 -3.58 14.32
C ILE A 576 -1.67 -3.13 15.26
N ALA A 577 -2.80 -3.83 15.21
CA ALA A 577 -3.91 -3.61 16.13
C ALA A 577 -4.15 -4.84 17.00
N GLY A 578 -4.02 -4.66 18.31
CA GLY A 578 -4.28 -5.70 19.31
C GLY A 578 -5.78 -5.97 19.52
N GLU A 579 -6.14 -7.17 19.94
CA GLU A 579 -7.52 -7.50 20.31
C GLU A 579 -8.02 -6.65 21.48
N GLY A 580 -9.18 -6.02 21.32
CA GLY A 580 -9.75 -5.14 22.34
C GLY A 580 -8.97 -3.83 22.53
N SER A 581 -7.91 -3.59 21.76
CA SER A 581 -7.21 -2.30 21.75
C SER A 581 -8.01 -1.27 20.94
N LEU A 582 -7.90 -0.01 21.36
CA LEU A 582 -8.30 1.16 20.58
C LEU A 582 -7.08 1.89 20.00
N MET A 583 -5.88 1.43 20.32
CA MET A 583 -4.60 1.93 19.81
C MET A 583 -4.10 1.06 18.65
N VAL A 584 -3.56 1.70 17.63
CA VAL A 584 -2.80 1.06 16.55
C VAL A 584 -1.33 1.38 16.76
N ASN A 585 -0.50 0.33 16.88
CA ASN A 585 0.95 0.46 16.95
C ASN A 585 1.52 0.51 15.53
N VAL A 586 2.42 1.44 15.26
CA VAL A 586 3.06 1.64 13.97
C VAL A 586 4.56 1.45 14.14
N LEU A 587 5.13 0.53 13.37
CA LEU A 587 6.56 0.27 13.29
C LEU A 587 7.07 0.72 11.92
N ASP A 588 7.92 1.74 11.93
CA ASP A 588 8.58 2.26 10.74
C ASP A 588 10.00 1.71 10.66
N PHE A 589 10.29 0.96 9.61
CA PHE A 589 11.61 0.38 9.31
C PHE A 589 12.48 1.30 8.45
N ALA A 590 11.90 2.41 7.98
CA ALA A 590 12.59 3.43 7.20
C ALA A 590 12.76 4.72 8.02
N ALA A 591 13.77 5.50 7.66
CA ALA A 591 14.01 6.81 8.26
C ALA A 591 12.93 7.80 7.81
N TRP A 592 12.67 8.78 8.67
CA TRP A 592 11.67 9.82 8.45
C TRP A 592 12.24 11.18 8.85
N PRO A 593 11.94 12.26 8.11
CA PRO A 593 12.30 13.61 8.53
C PRO A 593 11.52 13.97 9.81
N LEU A 594 12.20 13.95 10.95
CA LEU A 594 11.61 14.36 12.21
C LEU A 594 11.32 15.86 12.18
N SER A 595 10.09 16.23 12.50
CA SER A 595 9.66 17.62 12.64
C SER A 595 8.98 17.79 13.99
N GLU A 596 9.27 18.90 14.66
CA GLU A 596 8.65 19.28 15.93
C GLU A 596 7.93 20.62 15.73
N GLU A 597 6.66 20.69 16.14
CA GLU A 597 5.94 21.95 16.18
C GLU A 597 6.39 22.76 17.40
N THR A 598 6.96 23.93 17.16
CA THR A 598 7.37 24.89 18.18
C THR A 598 6.48 26.13 18.11
N SER A 599 6.55 27.00 19.12
CA SER A 599 5.88 28.31 19.07
C SER A 599 6.32 29.19 17.90
N GLU A 600 7.48 28.90 17.30
CA GLU A 600 8.09 29.66 16.20
C GLU A 600 7.87 29.01 14.82
N GLY A 601 7.16 27.88 14.77
CA GLY A 601 6.91 27.13 13.55
C GLY A 601 7.36 25.68 13.63
N THR A 602 7.38 25.00 12.47
CA THR A 602 7.71 23.58 12.38
C THR A 602 9.21 23.41 12.18
N VAL A 603 9.90 23.00 13.24
CA VAL A 603 11.35 22.83 13.20
C VAL A 603 11.69 21.41 12.72
N ARG A 604 12.45 21.31 11.63
CA ARG A 604 12.91 20.02 11.07
C ARG A 604 14.26 19.63 11.64
N TRP A 605 14.42 18.37 12.01
CA TRP A 605 15.66 17.82 12.55
C TRP A 605 16.58 17.25 11.45
N PRO A 606 17.90 17.20 11.70
CA PRO A 606 18.58 17.71 12.89
C PRO A 606 18.75 19.24 12.87
N VAL A 607 18.58 19.88 14.04
CA VAL A 607 18.63 21.34 14.22
C VAL A 607 20.01 21.76 14.75
N PRO A 608 20.70 22.75 14.17
CA PRO A 608 21.82 23.42 14.81
C PRO A 608 21.29 24.36 15.90
N VAL A 609 22.00 24.49 17.03
CA VAL A 609 21.58 25.27 18.22
C VAL A 609 20.79 26.57 17.88
N TYR A 610 19.51 26.61 18.30
CA TYR A 610 18.51 27.69 18.22
C TYR A 610 18.30 28.32 16.83
N LEU A 611 17.13 28.12 16.21
CA LEU A 611 16.75 28.75 14.94
C LEU A 611 15.43 29.52 15.10
N ASP A 612 15.46 30.78 14.69
CA ASP A 612 14.32 31.69 14.53
C ASP A 612 14.66 32.54 13.27
N PRO A 613 13.83 32.62 12.21
CA PRO A 613 12.52 31.97 11.94
C PRO A 613 12.53 30.82 10.90
N ASP A 614 11.38 30.11 10.77
CA ASP A 614 11.11 28.93 9.91
C ASP A 614 11.12 29.25 8.38
N PRO A 615 11.90 28.54 7.54
CA PRO A 615 12.02 28.80 6.10
C PRO A 615 10.86 28.25 5.25
N ASP A 616 9.97 27.42 5.79
CA ASP A 616 8.91 26.75 5.02
C ASP A 616 7.57 27.51 5.00
N VAL A 617 7.50 28.68 5.63
CA VAL A 617 6.28 29.50 5.76
C VAL A 617 5.84 30.16 4.43
N ILE A 618 6.59 29.98 3.33
CA ILE A 618 6.13 30.37 1.97
C ILE A 618 5.28 29.23 1.40
N LEU A 619 4.07 29.07 1.95
CA LEU A 619 3.12 28.03 1.53
C LEU A 619 2.36 28.45 0.26
N ALA A 620 2.05 27.47 -0.59
CA ALA A 620 1.03 27.60 -1.62
C ALA A 620 -0.31 28.04 -0.98
N PRO A 621 -1.21 28.74 -1.70
CA PRO A 621 -2.51 29.14 -1.15
C PRO A 621 -3.27 27.94 -0.55
N LEU A 622 -4.07 28.19 0.49
CA LEU A 622 -4.98 27.19 1.04
C LEU A 622 -5.98 26.77 -0.05
N PRO A 623 -6.49 25.53 -0.03
CA PRO A 623 -7.56 25.13 -0.95
C PRO A 623 -8.75 26.06 -0.76
N GLU A 624 -9.19 26.72 -1.83
CA GLU A 624 -10.40 27.54 -1.76
C GLU A 624 -11.61 26.65 -1.43
N LEU A 625 -12.48 27.13 -0.55
CA LEU A 625 -13.75 26.46 -0.30
C LEU A 625 -14.55 26.42 -1.62
N PRO A 626 -15.29 25.34 -1.90
CA PRO A 626 -16.30 25.38 -2.94
C PRO A 626 -17.20 26.61 -2.68
N PRO A 627 -17.58 27.37 -3.73
CA PRO A 627 -18.54 28.45 -3.54
C PRO A 627 -19.76 27.88 -2.82
N GLU A 628 -20.21 28.55 -1.75
CA GLU A 628 -21.49 28.21 -1.13
C GLU A 628 -22.52 28.31 -2.26
N GLU A 629 -23.06 27.17 -2.70
CA GLU A 629 -24.24 27.19 -3.54
C GLU A 629 -25.28 27.91 -2.68
N ASP A 630 -25.55 29.19 -3.02
CA ASP A 630 -26.66 29.95 -2.47
C ASP A 630 -27.90 29.12 -2.76
N GLY A 631 -28.21 28.25 -1.82
CA GLY A 631 -29.35 27.37 -1.82
C GLY A 631 -30.54 28.29 -1.72
N GLY A 632 -30.98 28.81 -2.87
CA GLY A 632 -32.32 29.27 -3.08
C GLY A 632 -33.23 28.12 -2.70
N MET A 633 -33.62 28.09 -1.42
CA MET A 633 -34.84 27.43 -0.99
C MET A 633 -35.96 28.15 -1.73
N ASP A 634 -36.19 27.78 -2.98
CA ASP A 634 -37.49 27.92 -3.58
C ASP A 634 -38.44 27.20 -2.63
N GLN A 635 -39.30 28.00 -2.00
CA GLN A 635 -40.37 27.56 -1.14
C GLN A 635 -41.20 26.54 -1.93
N LEU A 636 -40.97 25.25 -1.65
CA LEU A 636 -41.87 24.20 -2.06
C LEU A 636 -43.17 24.42 -1.29
N ASP A 637 -44.17 24.95 -1.98
CA ASP A 637 -45.55 25.01 -1.49
C ASP A 637 -45.98 23.63 -0.99
N PRO A 638 -46.58 23.53 0.21
CA PRO A 638 -46.95 22.26 0.80
C PRO A 638 -48.13 21.61 0.06
N PRO A 639 -48.11 20.29 -0.20
CA PRO A 639 -49.31 19.51 -0.47
C PRO A 639 -50.11 19.19 0.80
#